data_AF-A0A8H6JTD9-F1
#
_entry.id   AF-A0A8H6JTD9-F1
#
_cell.length_a   1.000
_cell.length_b   1.000
_cell.length_c   1.000
_cell.angle_alpha   90.00
_cell.angle_beta   90.00
_cell.angle_gamma   90.00
#
_symmetry.space_group_name_H-M   'P 1'
#
loop_
_entity.id
_entity.type
_entity.pdbx_description
1 polymer ?
#
loop_
_entity_poly.entity_id
_entity_poly.type
_entity_poly.pdbx_seq_one_letter_code
_entity_poly.pdbx_strand_id
1 'polypeptide(L)'
;MTPPRLDTDDRNQSLRSIASEGGRSLVSQLLDIQTAVVEQSKSLQFIKELDCLYLNQSRKRAADAGDPHAEHDRPVWKRERGVDALVRSDYVAVSWTWDVSEDYEDQTAGGHLVENADGQLQSSDVRDQIFERIRRYVEAQGDGLEYVWLDRHCICQEPGEEKNRGMQAMDLVYGHSDHPIALLARPIASREELGLLAEIIRGNLICKSSSADFALGSAAVLTPLKLSDALELLDAITSDLWWSRAWTFQENYRSEAKMKLLIPHSRELESRKKHEEDLFGSILGELSIQSLKFHKQVTRLCLACQRQRPDLADTTDRILKRASNYEVLLRDTAPGAQYLTRWSQSPMIIKDVEPRGSKYCSDRLAIVANCCQYSTRLDEAALRRGEHSISFAMLGLYLLNGEMMKNPQASPKEIRAFQEMTVSTFIEEESFDGFCPPGSKNPLVFNNGCRFINVELTEDGIETAGHLWKLHRVIQTHQFPIRGPASQEKSRDAHRHVIWRLNQLQHVLKMLGYHPLARQLGTFVHRSLRSRIDGSFSQAYMRTMARMVVAAIDAQKPLCLGGLLEGGDDIFMYKGIFVLDDYDDIEVESQWGPDTPSYFEDDVPIHRDGDDSLDSESNTDDDTDIETGSLEAPVFVFTSSKPRKEPSATMYPNDIDKHVSIEVNSRDLENGYYGDGLRPKLFTERWIHGLCFFGGHSRQPVLFPWHPALLDVE
;
A
#
# COMPACT_ATOMS: atom_id res chain seq x y z
N MET A 1 -24.13 34.71 1.07
CA MET A 1 -24.14 33.39 1.73
C MET A 1 -22.70 32.97 1.87
N THR A 2 -22.25 32.65 3.08
CA THR A 2 -20.91 32.10 3.32
C THR A 2 -20.81 30.74 2.63
N PRO A 3 -19.72 30.41 1.91
CA PRO A 3 -19.57 29.08 1.33
C PRO A 3 -19.60 28.00 2.42
N PRO A 4 -20.05 26.76 2.10
CA PRO A 4 -19.95 25.64 3.04
C PRO A 4 -18.52 25.49 3.57
N ARG A 5 -18.37 25.13 4.85
CA ARG A 5 -17.04 24.95 5.47
C ARG A 5 -16.19 23.91 4.71
N LEU A 6 -16.82 22.88 4.17
CA LEU A 6 -16.17 21.83 3.37
C LEU A 6 -15.43 22.38 2.12
N ASP A 7 -15.90 23.51 1.58
CA ASP A 7 -15.29 24.14 0.40
C ASP A 7 -14.17 25.12 0.78
N THR A 8 -13.91 25.33 2.08
CA THR A 8 -12.82 26.17 2.61
C THR A 8 -11.61 25.27 2.94
N ASP A 9 -10.44 25.59 2.38
CA ASP A 9 -9.22 24.81 2.64
C ASP A 9 -8.66 25.10 4.03
N ASP A 10 -8.86 24.16 4.96
CA ASP A 10 -8.43 24.24 6.36
C ASP A 10 -7.18 23.40 6.65
N ARG A 11 -6.43 22.96 5.63
CA ARG A 11 -5.22 22.11 5.77
C ARG A 11 -4.14 22.62 6.74
N ASN A 12 -4.08 23.93 6.94
CA ASN A 12 -3.11 24.57 7.84
C ASN A 12 -3.64 24.73 9.28
N GLN A 13 -4.90 24.39 9.53
CA GLN A 13 -5.48 24.45 10.87
C GLN A 13 -5.02 23.25 11.69
N SER A 14 -4.72 23.50 12.97
CA SER A 14 -4.44 22.44 13.93
C SER A 14 -5.71 21.71 14.36
N LEU A 15 -5.58 20.49 14.89
CA LEU A 15 -6.70 19.76 15.50
C LEU A 15 -7.44 20.61 16.55
N ARG A 16 -6.72 21.36 17.38
CA ARG A 16 -7.31 22.29 18.36
C ARG A 16 -8.11 23.40 17.68
N SER A 17 -7.59 23.98 16.60
CA SER A 17 -8.29 25.04 15.87
C SER A 17 -9.59 24.52 15.27
N ILE A 18 -9.55 23.35 14.62
CA ILE A 18 -10.72 22.69 14.05
C ILE A 18 -11.78 22.41 15.12
N ALA A 19 -11.37 21.90 16.29
CA ALA A 19 -12.25 21.66 17.44
C ALA A 19 -12.95 22.96 17.90
N SER A 20 -12.17 24.03 18.09
CA SER A 20 -12.67 25.32 18.57
C SER A 20 -13.66 25.98 17.60
N GLU A 21 -13.40 25.90 16.31
CA GLU A 21 -14.27 26.44 15.26
C GLU A 21 -15.56 25.62 15.08
N GLY A 22 -15.47 24.30 15.26
CA GLY A 22 -16.64 23.41 15.17
C GLY A 22 -17.60 23.53 16.36
N GLY A 23 -17.14 24.09 17.50
CA GLY A 23 -17.94 24.27 18.71
C GLY A 23 -18.42 22.95 19.35
N ARG A 24 -17.82 21.82 18.97
CA ARG A 24 -18.13 20.46 19.43
C ARG A 24 -16.85 19.65 19.56
N SER A 25 -16.86 18.61 20.40
CA SER A 25 -15.71 17.71 20.56
C SER A 25 -15.31 17.08 19.22
N LEU A 26 -14.03 16.79 19.04
CA LEU A 26 -13.53 16.15 17.81
C LEU A 26 -14.19 14.78 17.60
N VAL A 27 -14.45 14.02 18.67
CA VAL A 27 -15.19 12.74 18.60
C VAL A 27 -16.58 12.94 18.01
N SER A 28 -17.37 13.88 18.53
CA SER A 28 -18.73 14.12 18.02
C SER A 28 -18.74 14.52 16.54
N GLN A 29 -17.74 15.30 16.10
CA GLN A 29 -17.57 15.64 14.69
C GLN A 29 -17.26 14.42 13.82
N LEU A 30 -16.45 13.45 14.30
CA LEU A 30 -16.19 12.19 13.59
C LEU A 30 -17.45 11.32 13.49
N LEU A 31 -18.26 11.26 14.54
CA LEU A 31 -19.53 10.54 14.55
C LEU A 31 -20.52 11.15 13.56
N ASP A 32 -20.59 12.48 13.49
CA ASP A 32 -21.42 13.18 12.50
C ASP A 32 -20.91 12.89 11.07
N ILE A 33 -19.59 12.91 10.83
CA ILE A 33 -18.98 12.57 9.52
C ILE A 33 -19.35 11.13 9.10
N GLN A 34 -19.37 10.18 10.05
CA GLN A 34 -19.75 8.79 9.77
C GLN A 34 -21.17 8.69 9.18
N THR A 35 -22.09 9.62 9.49
CA THR A 35 -23.43 9.61 8.90
C THR A 35 -23.46 9.87 7.40
N ALA A 36 -22.38 10.45 6.85
CA ALA A 36 -22.19 10.67 5.42
C ALA A 36 -21.53 9.47 4.70
N VAL A 37 -21.33 8.34 5.40
CA VAL A 37 -20.73 7.14 4.81
C VAL A 37 -21.59 6.58 3.68
N VAL A 38 -20.96 6.33 2.55
CA VAL A 38 -21.53 5.59 1.42
C VAL A 38 -20.58 4.50 0.97
N GLU A 39 -21.12 3.37 0.54
CA GLU A 39 -20.28 2.33 -0.08
C GLU A 39 -19.85 2.78 -1.49
N GLN A 40 -18.58 2.52 -1.83
CA GLN A 40 -18.10 2.79 -3.18
C GLN A 40 -18.83 1.90 -4.19
N SER A 41 -19.50 2.54 -5.15
CA SER A 41 -20.17 1.89 -6.28
C SER A 41 -19.68 2.48 -7.61
N LYS A 42 -18.44 2.15 -8.01
CA LYS A 42 -17.97 2.58 -9.34
C LYS A 42 -18.70 1.80 -10.40
N SER A 43 -19.39 2.51 -11.29
CA SER A 43 -19.99 1.90 -12.46
C SER A 43 -18.89 1.37 -13.37
N LEU A 44 -18.85 0.04 -13.56
CA LEU A 44 -18.00 -0.58 -14.59
C LEU A 44 -18.48 -0.26 -16.00
N GLN A 45 -19.74 0.19 -16.15
CA GLN A 45 -20.28 0.56 -17.45
C GLN A 45 -19.44 1.66 -18.11
N PHE A 46 -18.97 2.66 -17.35
CA PHE A 46 -18.14 3.74 -17.91
C PHE A 46 -16.83 3.21 -18.52
N ILE A 47 -16.22 2.20 -17.90
CA ILE A 47 -14.97 1.59 -18.37
C ILE A 47 -15.20 0.61 -19.51
N LYS A 48 -16.36 -0.05 -19.53
CA LYS A 48 -16.78 -0.95 -20.62
C LYS A 48 -17.27 -0.21 -21.86
N GLU A 49 -17.75 1.01 -21.68
CA GLU A 49 -18.32 1.85 -22.74
C GLU A 49 -17.51 3.15 -22.89
N LEU A 50 -16.18 3.05 -22.84
CA LEU A 50 -15.32 4.22 -22.86
C LEU A 50 -15.43 4.96 -24.20
N ASP A 51 -15.66 6.26 -24.14
CA ASP A 51 -15.50 7.15 -25.28
C ASP A 51 -14.01 7.43 -25.49
N CYS A 52 -13.52 7.25 -26.72
CA CYS A 52 -12.16 7.59 -27.10
C CYS A 52 -12.13 8.39 -28.39
N LEU A 53 -11.05 9.13 -28.60
CA LEU A 53 -10.78 9.84 -29.84
C LEU A 53 -9.81 9.05 -30.71
N TYR A 54 -9.94 9.13 -32.02
CA TYR A 54 -8.94 8.64 -32.97
C TYR A 54 -8.78 9.62 -34.13
N LEU A 55 -7.57 9.69 -34.68
CA LEU A 55 -7.26 10.63 -35.76
C LEU A 55 -7.77 10.10 -37.10
N ASN A 56 -8.56 10.88 -37.83
CA ASN A 56 -9.08 10.48 -39.13
C ASN A 56 -7.99 10.56 -40.22
N GLN A 57 -7.33 9.43 -40.50
CA GLN A 57 -6.25 9.34 -41.48
C GLN A 57 -6.69 9.52 -42.95
N SER A 58 -8.00 9.45 -43.24
CA SER A 58 -8.55 9.57 -44.60
C SER A 58 -8.23 10.92 -45.26
N ARG A 59 -8.13 12.00 -44.48
CA ARG A 59 -7.75 13.35 -44.97
C ARG A 59 -6.24 13.56 -45.06
N LYS A 60 -5.44 12.81 -44.29
CA LYS A 60 -3.96 12.85 -44.36
C LYS A 60 -3.47 12.44 -45.75
N ARG A 61 -4.09 11.43 -46.35
CA ARG A 61 -3.80 10.99 -47.73
C ARG A 61 -4.14 12.02 -48.81
N ALA A 62 -5.11 12.92 -48.57
CA ALA A 62 -5.48 13.97 -49.51
C ALA A 62 -4.49 15.15 -49.46
N ALA A 63 -3.98 15.49 -48.27
CA ALA A 63 -2.92 16.48 -48.09
C ALA A 63 -1.57 16.04 -48.70
N ASP A 64 -1.19 14.76 -48.53
CA ASP A 64 0.02 14.20 -49.12
C ASP A 64 -0.05 14.06 -50.67
N ALA A 65 -1.24 14.16 -51.26
CA ALA A 65 -1.47 14.06 -52.71
C ALA A 65 -1.31 15.41 -53.47
N GLY A 66 -0.90 16.48 -52.78
CA GLY A 66 -0.47 17.72 -53.43
C GLY A 66 -1.58 18.55 -54.08
N ASP A 67 -2.79 18.57 -53.51
CA ASP A 67 -3.87 19.47 -53.95
C ASP A 67 -3.57 20.92 -53.50
N PRO A 68 -3.32 21.87 -54.43
CA PRO A 68 -2.97 23.26 -54.11
C PRO A 68 -4.12 24.07 -53.49
N HIS A 69 -5.34 23.52 -53.39
CA HIS A 69 -6.48 24.16 -52.73
C HIS A 69 -6.72 23.69 -51.28
N ALA A 70 -5.88 22.80 -50.73
CA ALA A 70 -6.02 22.25 -49.38
C ALA A 70 -5.45 23.13 -48.25
N GLU A 71 -5.49 24.46 -48.39
CA GLU A 71 -4.79 25.37 -47.49
C GLU A 71 -5.39 25.46 -46.06
N HIS A 72 -6.46 24.72 -45.71
CA HIS A 72 -7.18 24.85 -44.43
C HIS A 72 -7.76 23.52 -43.87
N ASP A 73 -7.13 22.35 -44.08
CA ASP A 73 -7.67 21.10 -43.53
C ASP A 73 -7.13 20.82 -42.12
N ARG A 74 -7.79 21.40 -41.11
CA ARG A 74 -7.50 21.15 -39.68
C ARG A 74 -7.57 19.65 -39.37
N PRO A 75 -6.66 19.08 -38.57
CA PRO A 75 -6.73 17.66 -38.20
C PRO A 75 -8.05 17.35 -37.48
N VAL A 76 -8.69 16.26 -37.89
CA VAL A 76 -10.01 15.85 -37.38
C VAL A 76 -9.86 14.60 -36.49
N TRP A 77 -10.23 14.75 -35.24
CA TRP A 77 -10.35 13.67 -34.25
C TRP A 77 -11.80 13.21 -34.20
N LYS A 78 -12.03 11.96 -34.61
CA LYS A 78 -13.34 11.32 -34.52
C LYS A 78 -13.51 10.62 -33.18
N ARG A 79 -14.75 10.39 -32.80
CA ARG A 79 -15.11 9.72 -31.55
C ARG A 79 -15.49 8.27 -31.81
N GLU A 80 -14.77 7.36 -31.17
CA GLU A 80 -15.19 5.97 -31.02
C GLU A 80 -15.92 5.83 -29.68
N ARG A 81 -17.05 5.12 -29.69
CA ARG A 81 -17.87 4.87 -28.49
C ARG A 81 -17.86 3.40 -28.17
N GLY A 82 -18.00 3.09 -26.89
CA GLY A 82 -18.15 1.69 -26.50
C GLY A 82 -16.82 0.92 -26.48
N VAL A 83 -15.68 1.61 -26.30
CA VAL A 83 -14.39 0.93 -26.17
C VAL A 83 -14.34 0.26 -24.80
N ASP A 84 -14.34 -1.08 -24.77
CA ASP A 84 -14.25 -1.82 -23.52
C ASP A 84 -12.79 -1.86 -23.03
N ALA A 85 -12.45 -0.97 -22.11
CA ALA A 85 -11.09 -0.85 -21.57
C ALA A 85 -10.67 -2.05 -20.69
N LEU A 86 -11.61 -2.93 -20.29
CA LEU A 86 -11.29 -4.17 -19.59
C LEU A 86 -10.77 -5.26 -20.55
N VAL A 87 -11.12 -5.16 -21.83
CA VAL A 87 -10.68 -6.08 -22.90
C VAL A 87 -9.58 -5.45 -23.74
N ARG A 88 -9.65 -4.13 -23.96
CA ARG A 88 -8.80 -3.35 -24.86
C ARG A 88 -8.02 -2.30 -24.07
N SER A 89 -6.80 -2.64 -23.66
CA SER A 89 -5.91 -1.76 -22.89
C SER A 89 -5.00 -0.87 -23.76
N ASP A 90 -4.94 -1.11 -25.07
CA ASP A 90 -4.15 -0.39 -26.07
C ASP A 90 -4.79 0.95 -26.50
N TYR A 91 -4.99 1.83 -25.52
CA TYR A 91 -5.35 3.24 -25.74
C TYR A 91 -4.45 4.16 -24.92
N VAL A 92 -4.29 5.40 -25.37
CA VAL A 92 -3.49 6.42 -24.68
C VAL A 92 -4.35 7.18 -23.68
N ALA A 93 -4.09 7.04 -22.39
CA ALA A 93 -4.69 7.91 -21.37
C ALA A 93 -3.80 9.14 -21.15
N VAL A 94 -4.28 10.33 -21.51
CA VAL A 94 -3.47 11.55 -21.51
C VAL A 94 -3.66 12.35 -20.23
N SER A 95 -2.62 12.45 -19.41
CA SER A 95 -2.54 13.32 -18.24
C SER A 95 -1.89 14.65 -18.61
N TRP A 96 -2.62 15.75 -18.44
CA TRP A 96 -2.19 17.10 -18.82
C TRP A 96 -2.81 18.16 -17.89
N THR A 97 -2.27 19.38 -17.89
CA THR A 97 -2.81 20.50 -17.10
C THR A 97 -3.79 21.31 -17.94
N TRP A 98 -4.97 21.64 -17.41
CA TRP A 98 -5.89 22.50 -18.15
C TRP A 98 -5.40 23.94 -18.20
N ASP A 99 -4.78 24.39 -17.10
CA ASP A 99 -4.11 25.68 -17.02
C ASP A 99 -2.80 25.68 -17.81
N VAL A 100 -2.47 26.84 -18.36
CA VAL A 100 -1.28 27.04 -19.20
C VAL A 100 -0.07 27.33 -18.33
N SER A 101 1.02 26.63 -18.59
CA SER A 101 2.32 27.02 -18.06
C SER A 101 2.84 28.23 -18.83
N GLU A 102 2.55 29.44 -18.37
CA GLU A 102 2.83 30.71 -19.07
C GLU A 102 4.28 30.85 -19.58
N ASP A 103 5.24 30.25 -18.87
CA ASP A 103 6.67 30.30 -19.22
C ASP A 103 7.06 29.39 -20.41
N TYR A 104 6.27 28.37 -20.73
CA TYR A 104 6.67 27.28 -21.63
C TYR A 104 5.64 26.90 -22.70
N GLU A 105 4.39 27.29 -22.50
CA GLU A 105 3.26 26.85 -23.31
C GLU A 105 2.54 28.05 -23.91
N ASP A 106 2.15 27.95 -25.18
CA ASP A 106 1.25 28.91 -25.78
C ASP A 106 -0.22 28.61 -25.43
N GLN A 107 -1.07 29.64 -25.56
CA GLN A 107 -2.51 29.54 -25.34
C GLN A 107 -3.27 29.24 -26.63
N THR A 108 -2.58 28.86 -27.72
CA THR A 108 -3.25 28.65 -29.01
C THR A 108 -4.10 27.39 -28.98
N ALA A 109 -5.34 27.51 -29.48
CA ALA A 109 -6.31 26.44 -29.53
C ALA A 109 -7.22 26.62 -30.75
N GLY A 110 -7.96 25.57 -31.11
CA GLY A 110 -8.90 25.55 -32.23
C GLY A 110 -8.29 25.14 -33.58
N GLY A 111 -6.99 24.81 -33.61
CA GLY A 111 -6.31 24.21 -34.75
C GLY A 111 -6.75 22.77 -35.03
N HIS A 112 -7.38 22.10 -34.05
CA HIS A 112 -7.95 20.75 -34.18
C HIS A 112 -9.48 20.76 -34.12
N LEU A 113 -10.08 19.92 -34.96
CA LEU A 113 -11.52 19.61 -34.93
C LEU A 113 -11.75 18.30 -34.18
N VAL A 114 -12.71 18.29 -33.25
CA VAL A 114 -13.08 17.10 -32.46
C VAL A 114 -14.57 16.83 -32.64
N GLU A 115 -14.90 15.54 -32.79
CA GLU A 115 -16.28 15.06 -32.82
C GLU A 115 -16.89 15.03 -31.42
N ASN A 116 -17.98 15.78 -31.24
CA ASN A 116 -18.70 15.86 -29.97
C ASN A 116 -19.64 14.66 -29.76
N ALA A 117 -20.39 14.68 -28.66
CA ALA A 117 -21.36 13.64 -28.33
C ALA A 117 -22.57 13.56 -29.30
N ASP A 118 -22.76 14.51 -30.20
CA ASP A 118 -23.83 14.49 -31.22
C ASP A 118 -23.30 14.11 -32.61
N GLY A 119 -22.02 13.75 -32.74
CA GLY A 119 -21.37 13.47 -34.02
C GLY A 119 -21.03 14.72 -34.84
N GLN A 120 -21.14 15.91 -34.25
CA GLN A 120 -20.79 17.18 -34.89
C GLN A 120 -19.32 17.53 -34.64
N LEU A 121 -18.65 18.05 -35.68
CA LEU A 121 -17.28 18.53 -35.58
C LEU A 121 -17.25 19.94 -35.03
N GLN A 122 -16.47 20.15 -33.97
CA GLN A 122 -16.27 21.45 -33.33
C GLN A 122 -14.79 21.73 -33.12
N SER A 123 -14.42 23.01 -33.08
CA SER A 123 -13.05 23.40 -32.70
C SER A 123 -12.82 23.05 -31.23
N SER A 124 -11.69 22.40 -30.94
CA SER A 124 -11.33 22.08 -29.56
C SER A 124 -10.77 23.30 -28.81
N ASP A 125 -11.10 23.40 -27.53
CA ASP A 125 -10.50 24.34 -26.57
C ASP A 125 -9.19 23.82 -25.95
N VAL A 126 -8.93 22.51 -26.04
CA VAL A 126 -7.61 21.93 -25.74
C VAL A 126 -6.58 22.53 -26.69
N ARG A 127 -5.44 22.92 -26.11
CA ARG A 127 -4.32 23.60 -26.80
C ARG A 127 -3.75 22.77 -27.94
N ASP A 128 -3.41 23.44 -29.04
CA ASP A 128 -2.99 22.77 -30.27
C ASP A 128 -1.71 21.95 -30.05
N GLN A 129 -0.78 22.47 -29.25
CA GLN A 129 0.44 21.74 -28.88
C GLN A 129 0.17 20.41 -28.17
N ILE A 130 -0.92 20.29 -27.39
CA ILE A 130 -1.24 19.05 -26.66
C ILE A 130 -1.62 17.96 -27.66
N PHE A 131 -2.48 18.27 -28.64
CA PHE A 131 -2.82 17.34 -29.71
C PHE A 131 -1.61 16.95 -30.56
N GLU A 132 -0.73 17.90 -30.88
CA GLU A 132 0.47 17.62 -31.65
C GLU A 132 1.42 16.67 -30.91
N ARG A 133 1.54 16.81 -29.59
CA ARG A 133 2.35 15.90 -28.75
C ARG A 133 1.74 14.51 -28.68
N ILE A 134 0.42 14.41 -28.50
CA ILE A 134 -0.32 13.14 -28.54
C ILE A 134 -0.12 12.45 -29.88
N ARG A 135 -0.26 13.18 -30.99
CA ARG A 135 -0.10 12.66 -32.35
C ARG A 135 1.29 12.08 -32.56
N ARG A 136 2.34 12.78 -32.15
CA ARG A 136 3.73 12.27 -32.23
C ARG A 136 3.93 11.01 -31.38
N TYR A 137 3.35 10.96 -30.19
CA TYR A 137 3.42 9.76 -29.34
C TYR A 137 2.77 8.57 -30.03
N VAL A 138 1.54 8.72 -30.51
CA VAL A 138 0.79 7.68 -31.21
C VAL A 138 1.51 7.21 -32.47
N GLU A 139 1.96 8.13 -33.33
CA GLU A 139 2.73 7.82 -34.55
C GLU A 139 4.02 7.03 -34.23
N ALA A 140 4.65 7.28 -33.08
CA ALA A 140 5.87 6.58 -32.67
C ALA A 140 5.64 5.19 -32.06
N GLN A 141 4.42 4.84 -31.61
CA GLN A 141 4.13 3.49 -31.08
C GLN A 141 3.85 2.46 -32.19
N GLY A 142 3.68 2.89 -33.45
CA GLY A 142 3.48 2.01 -34.61
C GLY A 142 2.02 1.68 -34.91
N ASP A 143 1.81 0.77 -35.87
CA ASP A 143 0.48 0.39 -36.36
C ASP A 143 -0.27 -0.41 -35.29
N GLY A 144 -1.40 0.13 -34.81
CA GLY A 144 -2.31 -0.54 -33.87
C GLY A 144 -2.81 0.34 -32.72
N LEU A 145 -2.05 1.37 -32.33
CA LEU A 145 -2.48 2.32 -31.29
C LEU A 145 -3.26 3.45 -31.94
N GLU A 146 -4.59 3.43 -31.84
CA GLU A 146 -5.46 4.40 -32.52
C GLU A 146 -6.25 5.28 -31.55
N TYR A 147 -6.53 4.76 -30.35
CA TYR A 147 -7.44 5.37 -29.41
C TYR A 147 -6.71 6.25 -28.38
N VAL A 148 -7.26 7.43 -28.16
CA VAL A 148 -6.78 8.42 -27.21
C VAL A 148 -7.93 8.81 -26.30
N TRP A 149 -7.72 8.71 -25.00
CA TRP A 149 -8.61 9.23 -23.98
C TRP A 149 -8.09 10.55 -23.42
N LEU A 150 -8.91 11.59 -23.53
CA LEU A 150 -8.68 12.94 -23.04
C LEU A 150 -9.85 13.36 -22.16
N ASP A 151 -9.61 13.58 -20.88
CA ASP A 151 -10.62 13.94 -19.88
C ASP A 151 -11.58 15.06 -20.33
N ARG A 152 -11.05 16.11 -20.96
CA ARG A 152 -11.81 17.27 -21.45
C ARG A 152 -12.85 16.93 -22.53
N HIS A 153 -12.59 15.89 -23.33
CA HIS A 153 -13.44 15.50 -24.46
C HIS A 153 -14.16 14.16 -24.26
N CYS A 154 -13.57 13.24 -23.50
CA CYS A 154 -14.07 11.89 -23.29
C CYS A 154 -14.94 11.76 -22.03
N ILE A 155 -15.05 12.83 -21.23
CA ILE A 155 -16.01 12.97 -20.13
C ILE A 155 -17.00 14.08 -20.49
N CYS A 156 -18.28 13.85 -20.20
CA CYS A 156 -19.32 14.88 -20.23
C CYS A 156 -18.96 16.03 -19.27
N GLN A 157 -18.78 17.24 -19.80
CA GLN A 157 -18.36 18.40 -19.01
C GLN A 157 -19.52 19.11 -18.29
N GLU A 158 -20.75 18.84 -18.74
CA GLU A 158 -21.96 19.40 -18.15
C GLU A 158 -22.21 18.82 -16.75
N PRO A 159 -22.64 19.64 -15.77
CA PRO A 159 -22.98 19.15 -14.44
C PRO A 159 -24.07 18.09 -14.49
N GLY A 160 -23.83 16.92 -13.86
CA GLY A 160 -24.81 15.84 -13.83
C GLY A 160 -24.20 14.50 -13.42
N GLU A 161 -25.03 13.45 -13.40
CA GLU A 161 -24.59 12.11 -13.03
C GLU A 161 -23.50 11.55 -13.94
N GLU A 162 -23.57 11.81 -15.25
CA GLU A 162 -22.62 11.30 -16.22
C GLU A 162 -21.20 11.85 -15.97
N LYS A 163 -21.08 13.15 -15.70
CA LYS A 163 -19.84 13.79 -15.29
C LYS A 163 -19.28 13.16 -14.02
N ASN A 164 -20.14 12.98 -13.01
CA ASN A 164 -19.74 12.37 -11.75
C ASN A 164 -19.25 10.93 -11.95
N ARG A 165 -19.94 10.14 -12.79
CA ARG A 165 -19.51 8.78 -13.14
C ARG A 165 -18.14 8.77 -13.81
N GLY A 166 -17.91 9.67 -14.77
CA GLY A 166 -16.61 9.79 -15.44
C GLY A 166 -15.49 10.20 -14.50
N MET A 167 -15.71 11.21 -13.66
CA MET A 167 -14.75 11.65 -12.64
C MET A 167 -14.39 10.54 -11.65
N GLN A 168 -15.39 9.77 -11.17
CA GLN A 168 -15.17 8.68 -10.22
C GLN A 168 -14.43 7.47 -10.83
N ALA A 169 -14.43 7.34 -12.16
CA ALA A 169 -13.82 6.24 -12.89
C ALA A 169 -12.41 6.55 -13.44
N MET A 170 -11.90 7.77 -13.27
CA MET A 170 -10.59 8.18 -13.82
C MET A 170 -9.45 7.25 -13.39
N ASP A 171 -9.40 6.84 -12.11
CA ASP A 171 -8.38 5.91 -11.62
C ASP A 171 -8.38 4.57 -12.37
N LEU A 172 -9.55 4.10 -12.82
CA LEU A 172 -9.68 2.89 -13.63
C LEU A 172 -9.23 3.15 -15.07
N VAL A 173 -9.57 4.30 -15.67
CA VAL A 173 -9.13 4.65 -17.03
C VAL A 173 -7.59 4.66 -17.12
N TYR A 174 -6.91 5.30 -16.19
CA TYR A 174 -5.44 5.31 -16.18
C TYR A 174 -4.87 3.95 -15.78
N GLY A 175 -5.50 3.25 -14.83
CA GLY A 175 -5.07 1.92 -14.39
C GLY A 175 -5.17 0.84 -15.47
N HIS A 176 -6.15 0.92 -16.39
CA HIS A 176 -6.36 -0.06 -17.45
C HIS A 176 -5.60 0.25 -18.75
N SER A 177 -5.22 1.51 -18.99
CA SER A 177 -4.41 1.88 -20.16
C SER A 177 -3.01 1.24 -20.12
N ASP A 178 -2.54 0.73 -21.26
CA ASP A 178 -1.14 0.33 -21.47
C ASP A 178 -0.23 1.50 -21.86
N HIS A 179 -0.83 2.64 -22.21
CA HIS A 179 -0.13 3.85 -22.65
C HIS A 179 -0.54 5.12 -21.88
N PRO A 180 -0.55 5.14 -20.53
CA PRO A 180 -0.73 6.38 -19.80
C PRO A 180 0.49 7.29 -19.99
N ILE A 181 0.24 8.54 -20.39
CA ILE A 181 1.29 9.54 -20.61
C ILE A 181 1.01 10.81 -19.80
N ALA A 182 2.06 11.42 -19.27
CA ALA A 182 2.01 12.72 -18.61
C ALA A 182 2.76 13.74 -19.46
N LEU A 183 2.07 14.82 -19.83
CA LEU A 183 2.64 15.88 -20.65
C LEU A 183 3.20 16.98 -19.74
N LEU A 184 4.52 17.02 -19.56
CA LEU A 184 5.18 18.14 -18.88
C LEU A 184 5.36 19.30 -19.86
N ALA A 185 5.27 20.52 -19.35
CA ALA A 185 5.41 21.76 -20.11
C ALA A 185 6.87 22.19 -20.25
N ARG A 186 7.65 22.12 -19.15
CA ARG A 186 9.04 22.59 -19.12
C ARG A 186 9.94 21.78 -20.07
N PRO A 187 10.58 22.40 -21.07
CA PRO A 187 11.47 21.68 -21.96
C PRO A 187 12.83 21.39 -21.34
N ILE A 188 13.54 20.41 -21.91
CA ILE A 188 15.00 20.27 -21.73
C ILE A 188 15.70 21.27 -22.65
N ALA A 189 16.42 22.21 -22.06
CA ALA A 189 16.90 23.39 -22.74
C ALA A 189 18.28 23.21 -23.40
N SER A 190 19.09 22.26 -22.93
CA SER A 190 20.48 22.12 -23.36
C SER A 190 20.98 20.68 -23.43
N ARG A 191 22.16 20.49 -24.04
CA ARG A 191 22.83 19.18 -24.11
C ARG A 191 23.31 18.74 -22.74
N GLU A 192 23.69 19.69 -21.91
CA GLU A 192 24.13 19.50 -20.53
C GLU A 192 22.98 18.98 -19.67
N GLU A 193 21.80 19.61 -19.73
CA GLU A 193 20.60 19.12 -19.03
C GLU A 193 20.22 17.70 -19.46
N LEU A 194 20.21 17.42 -20.76
CA LEU A 194 19.88 16.09 -21.29
C LEU A 194 20.87 15.03 -20.77
N GLY A 195 22.17 15.34 -20.82
CA GLY A 195 23.22 14.44 -20.31
C GLY A 195 23.08 14.19 -18.81
N LEU A 196 22.79 15.24 -18.04
CA LEU A 196 22.65 15.16 -16.59
C LEU A 196 21.40 14.36 -16.18
N LEU A 197 20.28 14.61 -16.85
CA LEU A 197 19.06 13.81 -16.67
C LEU A 197 19.31 12.33 -16.97
N ALA A 198 20.10 12.03 -18.00
CA ALA A 198 20.45 10.65 -18.34
C ALA A 198 21.24 9.96 -17.21
N GLU A 199 22.19 10.67 -16.61
CA GLU A 199 22.96 10.17 -15.47
C GLU A 199 22.11 9.97 -14.21
N ILE A 200 21.16 10.88 -13.94
CA ILE A 200 20.22 10.77 -12.82
C ILE A 200 19.36 9.51 -12.99
N ILE A 201 18.71 9.33 -14.15
CA ILE A 201 17.80 8.20 -14.37
C ILE A 201 18.55 6.86 -14.42
N ARG A 202 19.82 6.85 -14.85
CA ARG A 202 20.68 5.66 -14.74
C ARG A 202 21.11 5.36 -13.30
N GLY A 203 21.08 6.35 -12.42
CA GLY A 203 21.57 6.24 -11.05
C GLY A 203 23.10 6.32 -10.98
N ASN A 204 23.75 7.02 -11.92
CA ASN A 204 25.22 7.14 -11.95
C ASN A 204 25.75 8.10 -10.87
N LEU A 205 24.87 8.94 -10.29
CA LEU A 205 25.20 9.87 -9.21
C LEU A 205 25.13 9.21 -7.82
N ILE A 206 24.72 7.95 -7.74
CA ILE A 206 24.58 7.20 -6.48
C ILE A 206 25.42 5.92 -6.53
N CYS A 207 25.91 5.47 -5.38
CA CYS A 207 26.49 4.15 -5.19
C CYS A 207 25.70 3.37 -4.12
N LYS A 208 25.70 2.04 -4.24
CA LYS A 208 25.17 1.19 -3.16
C LYS A 208 26.21 1.12 -2.06
N SER A 209 25.84 1.48 -0.84
CA SER A 209 26.65 1.25 0.35
C SER A 209 26.65 -0.24 0.73
N SER A 210 27.56 -0.64 1.62
CA SER A 210 27.56 -1.95 2.29
C SER A 210 26.42 -2.08 3.30
N SER A 211 25.93 -0.96 3.85
CA SER A 211 24.61 -0.85 4.48
C SER A 211 23.55 -0.77 3.38
N ALA A 212 22.29 -1.13 3.65
CA ALA A 212 21.18 -1.00 2.69
C ALA A 212 20.83 0.46 2.30
N ASP A 213 21.77 1.39 2.48
CA ASP A 213 21.68 2.82 2.25
C ASP A 213 22.16 3.23 0.86
N PHE A 214 21.67 4.39 0.42
CA PHE A 214 22.15 5.10 -0.76
C PHE A 214 23.24 6.10 -0.36
N ALA A 215 24.36 6.08 -1.06
CA ALA A 215 25.43 7.04 -0.89
C ALA A 215 25.68 7.79 -2.20
N LEU A 216 26.23 9.00 -2.13
CA LEU A 216 26.65 9.73 -3.32
C LEU A 216 27.80 8.99 -4.00
N GLY A 217 27.69 8.81 -5.31
CA GLY A 217 28.74 8.19 -6.11
C GLY A 217 29.99 9.08 -6.20
N SER A 218 31.13 8.48 -6.53
CA SER A 218 32.41 9.21 -6.65
C SER A 218 32.32 10.41 -7.60
N ALA A 219 31.57 10.30 -8.70
CA ALA A 219 31.35 11.40 -9.64
C ALA A 219 30.60 12.60 -9.01
N ALA A 220 29.62 12.34 -8.13
CA ALA A 220 28.89 13.39 -7.42
C ALA A 220 29.73 14.02 -6.30
N VAL A 221 30.58 13.23 -5.64
CA VAL A 221 31.48 13.70 -4.58
C VAL A 221 32.64 14.53 -5.14
N LEU A 222 33.24 14.09 -6.24
CA LEU A 222 34.41 14.74 -6.86
C LEU A 222 34.05 16.03 -7.62
N THR A 223 32.78 16.25 -7.95
CA THR A 223 32.35 17.41 -8.73
C THR A 223 31.10 18.06 -8.11
N PRO A 224 31.26 18.86 -7.03
CA PRO A 224 30.12 19.45 -6.30
C PRO A 224 29.17 20.29 -7.18
N LEU A 225 29.69 20.97 -8.20
CA LEU A 225 28.88 21.73 -9.16
C LEU A 225 27.89 20.83 -9.90
N LYS A 226 28.35 19.65 -10.35
CA LYS A 226 27.51 18.69 -11.07
C LYS A 226 26.33 18.18 -10.24
N LEU A 227 26.52 18.05 -8.92
CA LEU A 227 25.44 17.68 -8.01
C LEU A 227 24.44 18.84 -7.83
N SER A 228 24.92 20.08 -7.74
CA SER A 228 24.06 21.27 -7.70
C SER A 228 23.21 21.36 -8.96
N ASP A 229 23.85 21.26 -10.13
CA ASP A 229 23.19 21.29 -11.44
C ASP A 229 22.12 20.18 -11.53
N ALA A 230 22.39 19.00 -10.96
CA ALA A 230 21.46 17.87 -10.98
C ALA A 230 20.22 18.17 -10.14
N LEU A 231 20.39 18.72 -8.95
CA LEU A 231 19.27 19.08 -8.07
C LEU A 231 18.51 20.28 -8.61
N GLU A 232 19.18 21.27 -9.20
CA GLU A 232 18.53 22.41 -9.87
C GLU A 232 17.68 21.96 -11.05
N LEU A 233 18.19 21.05 -11.88
CA LEU A 233 17.42 20.44 -12.97
C LEU A 233 16.19 19.68 -12.45
N LEU A 234 16.34 18.90 -11.37
CA LEU A 234 15.23 18.17 -10.77
C LEU A 234 14.20 19.09 -10.12
N ASP A 235 14.62 20.13 -9.41
CA ASP A 235 13.72 21.13 -8.83
C ASP A 235 12.95 21.86 -9.94
N ALA A 236 13.61 22.18 -11.06
CA ALA A 236 12.96 22.78 -12.22
C ALA A 236 11.95 21.84 -12.90
N ILE A 237 12.31 20.57 -13.15
CA ILE A 237 11.39 19.57 -13.73
C ILE A 237 10.19 19.32 -12.80
N THR A 238 10.44 19.21 -11.49
CA THR A 238 9.38 18.94 -10.51
C THR A 238 8.57 20.18 -10.15
N SER A 239 9.00 21.38 -10.54
CA SER A 239 8.21 22.61 -10.39
C SER A 239 7.19 22.83 -11.51
N ASP A 240 7.16 21.97 -12.52
CA ASP A 240 6.14 21.97 -13.56
C ASP A 240 4.71 21.89 -12.97
N LEU A 241 3.76 22.62 -13.55
CA LEU A 241 2.36 22.69 -13.09
C LEU A 241 1.74 21.30 -12.93
N TRP A 242 2.15 20.32 -13.74
CA TRP A 242 1.65 18.95 -13.66
C TRP A 242 1.85 18.33 -12.27
N TRP A 243 2.97 18.60 -11.59
CA TRP A 243 3.25 18.09 -10.25
C TRP A 243 2.44 18.80 -9.15
N SER A 244 1.84 19.95 -9.45
CA SER A 244 1.09 20.73 -8.45
C SER A 244 -0.36 20.29 -8.29
N ARG A 245 -0.92 19.52 -9.23
CA ARG A 245 -2.35 19.14 -9.24
C ARG A 245 -2.61 17.83 -8.50
N ALA A 246 -3.75 17.75 -7.82
CA ALA A 246 -4.14 16.55 -7.08
C ALA A 246 -4.58 15.41 -8.02
N TRP A 247 -5.27 15.73 -9.11
CA TRP A 247 -5.72 14.73 -10.09
C TRP A 247 -4.55 14.03 -10.81
N THR A 248 -3.53 14.79 -11.23
CA THR A 248 -2.33 14.24 -11.89
C THR A 248 -1.56 13.29 -10.96
N PHE A 249 -1.58 13.53 -9.64
CA PHE A 249 -1.04 12.58 -8.66
C PHE A 249 -1.77 11.23 -8.74
N GLN A 250 -3.11 11.24 -8.72
CA GLN A 250 -3.90 10.01 -8.85
C GLN A 250 -3.58 9.28 -10.17
N GLU A 251 -3.57 10.02 -11.28
CA GLU A 251 -3.35 9.48 -12.62
C GLU A 251 -1.99 8.78 -12.71
N ASN A 252 -0.94 9.41 -12.19
CA ASN A 252 0.39 8.82 -12.09
C ASN A 252 0.42 7.60 -11.17
N TYR A 253 -0.10 7.74 -9.95
CA TYR A 253 -0.06 6.70 -8.93
C TYR A 253 -0.81 5.43 -9.37
N ARG A 254 -1.99 5.59 -9.99
CA ARG A 254 -2.85 4.49 -10.46
C ARG A 254 -2.37 3.85 -11.76
N SER A 255 -1.50 4.53 -12.51
CA SER A 255 -0.86 3.98 -13.71
C SER A 255 0.35 3.08 -13.40
N GLU A 256 0.78 3.02 -12.13
CA GLU A 256 1.88 2.18 -11.65
C GLU A 256 3.16 2.31 -12.52
N ALA A 257 3.69 1.19 -13.02
CA ALA A 257 4.89 1.15 -13.84
C ALA A 257 4.68 1.62 -15.30
N LYS A 258 3.43 1.87 -15.72
CA LYS A 258 3.08 2.13 -17.12
C LYS A 258 3.19 3.61 -17.49
N MET A 259 3.07 4.52 -16.52
CA MET A 259 3.12 5.97 -16.78
C MET A 259 4.45 6.39 -17.42
N LYS A 260 4.37 7.11 -18.55
CA LYS A 260 5.52 7.76 -19.20
C LYS A 260 5.41 9.28 -19.09
N LEU A 261 6.46 9.92 -18.58
CA LEU A 261 6.63 11.37 -18.62
C LEU A 261 7.14 11.77 -20.00
N LEU A 262 6.41 12.65 -20.69
CA LEU A 262 6.84 13.28 -21.93
C LEU A 262 7.35 14.68 -21.64
N ILE A 263 8.63 14.92 -21.93
CA ILE A 263 9.31 16.20 -21.69
C ILE A 263 9.76 16.78 -23.04
N PRO A 264 9.31 17.98 -23.42
CA PRO A 264 9.66 18.54 -24.71
C PRO A 264 11.15 18.91 -24.76
N HIS A 265 11.72 18.95 -25.96
CA HIS A 265 13.09 19.42 -26.17
C HIS A 265 13.29 20.01 -27.56
N SER A 266 14.33 20.81 -27.74
CA SER A 266 14.62 21.42 -29.04
C SER A 266 15.14 20.40 -30.06
N ARG A 267 15.00 20.72 -31.36
CA ARG A 267 15.49 19.86 -32.46
C ARG A 267 17.00 19.67 -32.44
N GLU A 268 17.78 20.61 -31.86
CA GLU A 268 19.24 20.47 -31.77
C GLU A 268 19.68 19.32 -30.85
N LEU A 269 18.79 18.85 -29.98
CA LEU A 269 19.04 17.77 -29.03
C LEU A 269 18.73 16.38 -29.58
N GLU A 270 18.04 16.26 -30.72
CA GLU A 270 17.66 14.98 -31.34
C GLU A 270 18.86 14.07 -31.60
N SER A 271 19.95 14.63 -32.14
CA SER A 271 21.16 13.84 -32.41
C SER A 271 21.74 13.26 -31.13
N ARG A 272 21.70 14.02 -30.02
CA ARG A 272 22.21 13.56 -28.73
C ARG A 272 21.27 12.52 -28.11
N LYS A 273 19.96 12.78 -28.13
CA LYS A 273 18.92 11.85 -27.66
C LYS A 273 19.02 10.48 -28.33
N LYS A 274 19.31 10.40 -29.63
CA LYS A 274 19.52 9.11 -30.34
C LYS A 274 20.61 8.22 -29.71
N HIS A 275 21.61 8.80 -29.04
CA HIS A 275 22.63 8.03 -28.34
C HIS A 275 22.13 7.46 -27.00
N GLU A 276 20.97 7.93 -26.53
CA GLU A 276 20.33 7.63 -25.25
C GLU A 276 18.89 7.11 -25.49
N GLU A 277 18.62 6.54 -26.67
CA GLU A 277 17.28 6.12 -27.12
C GLU A 277 16.68 5.03 -26.20
N ASP A 278 17.52 4.19 -25.59
CA ASP A 278 17.11 3.21 -24.59
C ASP A 278 16.47 3.84 -23.34
N LEU A 279 16.81 5.10 -23.07
CA LEU A 279 16.39 5.84 -21.88
C LEU A 279 15.25 6.82 -22.17
N PHE A 280 15.33 7.51 -23.31
CA PHE A 280 14.44 8.61 -23.68
C PHE A 280 13.48 8.29 -24.82
N GLY A 281 13.56 7.08 -25.41
CA GLY A 281 12.73 6.68 -26.54
C GLY A 281 13.03 7.44 -27.83
N SER A 282 12.19 7.22 -28.84
CA SER A 282 12.40 7.66 -30.23
C SER A 282 11.45 8.77 -30.70
N ILE A 283 10.57 9.27 -29.83
CA ILE A 283 9.48 10.20 -30.19
C ILE A 283 10.03 11.58 -30.55
N LEU A 284 9.88 12.03 -31.80
CA LEU A 284 10.46 13.32 -32.22
C LEU A 284 9.98 14.50 -31.35
N GLY A 285 10.93 15.29 -30.83
CA GLY A 285 10.73 16.48 -30.00
C GLY A 285 10.42 16.20 -28.53
N GLU A 286 10.36 14.93 -28.10
CA GLU A 286 9.97 14.53 -26.76
C GLU A 286 10.95 13.52 -26.15
N LEU A 287 11.34 13.70 -24.89
CA LEU A 287 11.89 12.62 -24.08
C LEU A 287 10.73 11.80 -23.52
N SER A 288 10.80 10.49 -23.62
CA SER A 288 9.84 9.56 -23.03
C SER A 288 10.49 8.77 -21.90
N ILE A 289 10.15 9.10 -20.66
CA ILE A 289 10.79 8.55 -19.45
C ILE A 289 9.76 7.79 -18.63
N GLN A 290 10.08 6.58 -18.19
CA GLN A 290 9.22 5.84 -17.26
C GLN A 290 9.14 6.55 -15.91
N SER A 291 7.93 7.00 -15.52
CA SER A 291 7.70 7.78 -14.29
C SER A 291 8.22 7.06 -13.04
N LEU A 292 7.91 5.77 -12.89
CA LEU A 292 8.38 4.97 -11.77
C LEU A 292 9.91 4.96 -11.64
N LYS A 293 10.64 4.91 -12.76
CA LYS A 293 12.12 4.94 -12.78
C LYS A 293 12.63 6.31 -12.37
N PHE A 294 12.02 7.38 -12.85
CA PHE A 294 12.33 8.76 -12.47
C PHE A 294 12.18 8.96 -10.96
N HIS A 295 10.98 8.73 -10.41
CA HIS A 295 10.69 8.83 -8.97
C HIS A 295 11.69 8.05 -8.12
N LYS A 296 11.98 6.80 -8.52
CA LYS A 296 12.89 5.92 -7.78
C LYS A 296 14.30 6.47 -7.69
N GLN A 297 14.87 6.98 -8.79
CA GLN A 297 16.23 7.50 -8.78
C GLN A 297 16.34 8.88 -8.14
N VAL A 298 15.35 9.75 -8.37
CA VAL A 298 15.24 11.05 -7.70
C VAL A 298 15.21 10.87 -6.19
N THR A 299 14.35 9.98 -5.68
CA THR A 299 14.25 9.71 -4.23
C THR A 299 15.58 9.24 -3.66
N ARG A 300 16.26 8.31 -4.34
CA ARG A 300 17.57 7.80 -3.90
C ARG A 300 18.64 8.89 -3.85
N LEU A 301 18.68 9.74 -4.87
CA LEU A 301 19.63 10.85 -4.94
C LEU A 301 19.35 11.84 -3.81
N CYS A 302 18.09 12.26 -3.62
CA CYS A 302 17.71 13.18 -2.56
C CYS A 302 18.03 12.64 -1.16
N LEU A 303 17.73 11.38 -0.87
CA LEU A 303 18.07 10.75 0.42
C LEU A 303 19.58 10.65 0.65
N ALA A 304 20.36 10.35 -0.40
CA ALA A 304 21.83 10.35 -0.32
C ALA A 304 22.37 11.77 -0.06
N CYS A 305 21.78 12.78 -0.70
CA CYS A 305 22.09 14.19 -0.49
C CYS A 305 21.79 14.65 0.93
N GLN A 306 20.58 14.43 1.46
CA GLN A 306 20.22 14.84 2.83
C GLN A 306 21.21 14.31 3.89
N ARG A 307 21.73 13.10 3.68
CA ARG A 307 22.70 12.48 4.61
C ARG A 307 24.12 13.04 4.49
N GLN A 308 24.59 13.32 3.28
CA GLN A 308 25.99 13.69 3.03
C GLN A 308 26.21 15.19 2.77
N ARG A 309 25.13 15.90 2.44
CA ARG A 309 25.08 17.33 2.08
C ARG A 309 23.83 17.98 2.70
N PRO A 310 23.78 18.14 4.04
CA PRO A 310 22.64 18.78 4.72
C PRO A 310 22.37 20.21 4.26
N ASP A 311 23.37 20.89 3.68
CA ASP A 311 23.24 22.20 3.06
C ASP A 311 22.25 22.24 1.88
N LEU A 312 21.90 21.08 1.32
CA LEU A 312 20.97 20.94 0.19
C LEU A 312 19.58 20.43 0.63
N ALA A 313 19.33 20.31 1.94
CA ALA A 313 18.11 19.72 2.50
C ALA A 313 16.83 20.37 1.95
N ASP A 314 16.76 21.71 1.93
CA ASP A 314 15.57 22.44 1.48
C ASP A 314 15.20 22.12 0.02
N THR A 315 16.20 22.02 -0.86
CA THR A 315 15.98 21.67 -2.28
C THR A 315 15.55 20.22 -2.42
N THR A 316 16.21 19.30 -1.70
CA THR A 316 15.80 17.89 -1.71
C THR A 316 14.40 17.68 -1.16
N ASP A 317 13.98 18.43 -0.14
CA ASP A 317 12.65 18.36 0.46
C ASP A 317 11.58 18.84 -0.53
N ARG A 318 11.83 19.93 -1.26
CA ARG A 318 10.93 20.40 -2.32
C ARG A 318 10.74 19.35 -3.42
N ILE A 319 11.83 18.71 -3.85
CA ILE A 319 11.79 17.66 -4.87
C ILE A 319 11.03 16.42 -4.35
N LEU A 320 11.35 15.96 -3.13
CA LEU A 320 10.72 14.78 -2.52
C LEU A 320 9.21 14.97 -2.31
N LYS A 321 8.76 16.16 -1.90
CA LYS A 321 7.32 16.49 -1.78
C LYS A 321 6.53 16.30 -3.08
N ARG A 322 7.19 16.30 -4.24
CA ARG A 322 6.53 16.21 -5.55
C ARG A 322 6.77 14.88 -6.25
N ALA A 323 7.98 14.34 -6.16
CA ALA A 323 8.46 13.20 -6.95
C ALA A 323 9.06 12.06 -6.10
N SER A 324 8.64 11.89 -4.85
CA SER A 324 9.08 10.77 -4.01
C SER A 324 8.56 9.42 -4.52
N ASN A 325 9.29 8.35 -4.17
CA ASN A 325 8.89 6.97 -4.37
C ASN A 325 8.72 6.30 -3.01
N TYR A 326 7.49 5.92 -2.65
CA TYR A 326 7.19 5.37 -1.33
C TYR A 326 7.93 4.07 -1.02
N GLU A 327 8.18 3.21 -2.01
CA GLU A 327 8.98 2.00 -1.78
C GLU A 327 10.41 2.31 -1.36
N VAL A 328 10.97 3.43 -1.80
CA VAL A 328 12.31 3.85 -1.40
C VAL A 328 12.26 4.65 -0.11
N LEU A 329 11.28 5.57 0.00
CA LEU A 329 11.15 6.51 1.11
C LEU A 329 10.81 5.81 2.44
N LEU A 330 9.91 4.81 2.40
CA LEU A 330 9.43 4.10 3.60
C LEU A 330 10.26 2.85 3.93
N ARG A 331 11.42 2.67 3.31
CA ARG A 331 12.31 1.57 3.70
C ARG A 331 13.00 1.91 5.01
N ASP A 332 12.98 0.94 5.93
CA ASP A 332 13.81 1.01 7.12
C ASP A 332 15.29 0.91 6.72
N THR A 333 16.05 1.94 7.07
CA THR A 333 17.49 2.03 6.81
C THR A 333 18.31 1.67 8.06
N ALA A 334 17.68 1.28 9.16
CA ALA A 334 18.40 0.91 10.38
C ALA A 334 19.35 -0.30 10.16
N PRO A 335 20.49 -0.35 10.86
CA PRO A 335 21.41 -1.50 10.80
C PRO A 335 20.68 -2.81 11.11
N GLY A 336 20.75 -3.79 10.21
CA GLY A 336 20.08 -5.10 10.37
C GLY A 336 18.64 -5.18 9.86
N ALA A 337 17.96 -4.04 9.67
CA ALA A 337 16.60 -3.96 9.14
C ALA A 337 16.54 -4.02 7.60
N GLN A 338 17.53 -4.66 6.96
CA GLN A 338 17.67 -4.63 5.50
C GLN A 338 16.38 -5.13 4.86
N TYR A 339 15.67 -4.24 4.17
CA TYR A 339 14.42 -4.47 3.44
C TYR A 339 13.13 -4.60 4.29
N LEU A 340 13.14 -4.14 5.55
CA LEU A 340 11.89 -3.99 6.30
C LEU A 340 11.16 -2.70 5.89
N THR A 341 9.83 -2.77 5.86
CA THR A 341 8.98 -1.60 5.67
C THR A 341 7.92 -1.64 6.76
N ARG A 342 8.03 -0.71 7.72
CA ARG A 342 7.17 -0.71 8.89
C ARG A 342 5.94 0.19 8.77
N TRP A 343 5.81 0.90 7.65
CA TRP A 343 4.74 1.87 7.38
C TRP A 343 3.79 1.38 6.29
N SER A 344 2.53 1.83 6.33
CA SER A 344 1.60 1.78 5.19
C SER A 344 1.78 3.03 4.31
N GLN A 345 1.25 3.01 3.08
CA GLN A 345 1.37 4.16 2.17
C GLN A 345 0.32 5.25 2.42
N SER A 346 -0.81 4.90 3.06
CA SER A 346 -1.97 5.78 3.19
C SER A 346 -1.66 7.13 3.84
N PRO A 347 -0.88 7.22 4.94
CA PRO A 347 -0.54 8.51 5.55
C PRO A 347 0.26 9.41 4.61
N MET A 348 1.25 8.86 3.89
CA MET A 348 2.05 9.60 2.93
C MET A 348 1.24 10.09 1.73
N ILE A 349 0.30 9.26 1.24
CA ILE A 349 -0.62 9.66 0.17
C ILE A 349 -1.45 10.86 0.58
N ILE A 350 -1.99 10.86 1.82
CA ILE A 350 -2.76 12.00 2.34
C ILE A 350 -1.90 13.25 2.39
N LYS A 351 -0.71 13.16 2.98
CA LYS A 351 0.22 14.28 3.09
C LYS A 351 0.69 14.83 1.74
N ASP A 352 0.86 13.98 0.73
CA ASP A 352 1.28 14.42 -0.60
C ASP A 352 0.14 15.00 -1.45
N VAL A 353 -1.10 14.59 -1.22
CA VAL A 353 -2.29 15.10 -1.94
C VAL A 353 -2.78 16.42 -1.36
N GLU A 354 -2.74 16.59 -0.05
CA GLU A 354 -3.23 17.79 0.64
C GLU A 354 -2.65 19.13 0.13
N PRO A 355 -1.33 19.28 -0.11
CA PRO A 355 -0.78 20.55 -0.59
C PRO A 355 -1.14 20.85 -2.05
N ARG A 356 -1.59 19.84 -2.82
CA ARG A 356 -1.83 19.94 -4.26
C ARG A 356 -3.13 20.70 -4.57
N GLY A 357 -3.09 21.42 -5.68
CA GLY A 357 -4.22 22.18 -6.20
C GLY A 357 -5.32 21.28 -6.74
N SER A 358 -6.56 21.57 -6.35
CA SER A 358 -7.76 21.08 -7.01
C SER A 358 -8.78 22.21 -7.12
N LYS A 359 -9.70 22.12 -8.09
CA LYS A 359 -10.77 23.09 -8.26
C LYS A 359 -11.69 23.12 -7.03
N TYR A 360 -11.96 21.94 -6.47
CA TYR A 360 -12.70 21.77 -5.22
C TYR A 360 -11.84 21.01 -4.22
N CYS A 361 -11.69 21.53 -3.00
CA CYS A 361 -10.93 20.86 -1.95
C CYS A 361 -11.49 19.47 -1.61
N SER A 362 -12.81 19.28 -1.77
CA SER A 362 -13.49 18.01 -1.58
C SER A 362 -13.00 16.90 -2.52
N ASP A 363 -12.49 17.23 -3.70
CA ASP A 363 -11.92 16.25 -4.65
C ASP A 363 -10.80 15.41 -4.00
N ARG A 364 -10.10 15.97 -3.00
CA ARG A 364 -9.05 15.27 -2.25
C ARG A 364 -9.59 13.99 -1.59
N LEU A 365 -10.83 13.98 -1.10
CA LEU A 365 -11.44 12.78 -0.50
C LEU A 365 -11.55 11.65 -1.53
N ALA A 366 -12.04 11.96 -2.73
CA ALA A 366 -12.16 10.97 -3.80
C ALA A 366 -10.78 10.48 -4.27
N ILE A 367 -9.82 11.40 -4.45
CA ILE A 367 -8.46 11.10 -4.90
C ILE A 367 -7.73 10.18 -3.91
N VAL A 368 -7.71 10.55 -2.63
CA VAL A 368 -7.08 9.72 -1.58
C VAL A 368 -7.76 8.36 -1.50
N ALA A 369 -9.10 8.32 -1.50
CA ALA A 369 -9.82 7.07 -1.40
C ALA A 369 -9.58 6.13 -2.60
N ASN A 370 -9.31 6.69 -3.79
CA ASN A 370 -8.92 5.92 -4.96
C ASN A 370 -7.49 5.39 -4.87
N CYS A 371 -6.54 6.24 -4.50
CA CYS A 371 -5.14 5.86 -4.31
C CYS A 371 -4.99 4.78 -3.23
N CYS A 372 -5.65 4.94 -2.08
CA CYS A 372 -5.60 3.99 -0.98
C CYS A 372 -6.53 2.77 -1.15
N GLN A 373 -7.30 2.70 -2.25
CA GLN A 373 -8.29 1.64 -2.49
C GLN A 373 -9.22 1.43 -1.29
N TYR A 374 -9.75 2.54 -0.80
CA TYR A 374 -10.79 2.53 0.20
C TYR A 374 -12.07 2.01 -0.44
N SER A 375 -12.85 1.22 0.29
CA SER A 375 -14.19 0.76 -0.13
C SER A 375 -15.29 1.65 0.43
N THR A 376 -15.02 2.33 1.54
CA THR A 376 -15.91 3.29 2.20
C THR A 376 -15.60 4.69 1.67
N ARG A 377 -16.64 5.46 1.33
CA ARG A 377 -16.56 6.86 0.88
C ARG A 377 -17.38 7.76 1.80
N LEU A 378 -17.20 9.07 1.61
CA LEU A 378 -18.05 10.09 2.22
C LEU A 378 -18.83 10.79 1.11
N ASP A 379 -20.15 10.93 1.30
CA ASP A 379 -21.02 11.71 0.42
C ASP A 379 -20.76 13.20 0.62
N GLU A 380 -20.11 13.83 -0.37
CA GLU A 380 -19.83 15.26 -0.36
C GLU A 380 -21.09 16.12 -0.24
N ALA A 381 -22.22 15.70 -0.82
CA ALA A 381 -23.46 16.47 -0.71
C ALA A 381 -24.03 16.42 0.72
N ALA A 382 -23.87 15.29 1.42
CA ALA A 382 -24.21 15.19 2.83
C ALA A 382 -23.26 16.04 3.69
N LEU A 383 -21.95 15.98 3.43
CA LEU A 383 -20.97 16.80 4.15
C LEU A 383 -21.17 18.31 3.93
N ARG A 384 -21.55 18.76 2.72
CA ARG A 384 -21.83 20.19 2.46
C ARG A 384 -23.06 20.72 3.20
N ARG A 385 -24.00 19.84 3.57
CA ARG A 385 -25.17 20.23 4.38
C ARG A 385 -24.81 20.48 5.85
N GLY A 386 -23.70 19.92 6.32
CA GLY A 386 -23.14 20.16 7.65
C GLY A 386 -22.02 21.20 7.66
N GLU A 387 -21.56 21.56 8.85
CA GLU A 387 -20.41 22.47 9.05
C GLU A 387 -19.09 21.68 9.20
N HIS A 388 -18.83 20.75 8.27
CA HIS A 388 -17.69 19.85 8.35
C HIS A 388 -16.40 20.46 7.81
N SER A 389 -15.30 20.18 8.51
CA SER A 389 -13.92 20.43 8.07
C SER A 389 -13.51 19.40 7.00
N ILE A 390 -12.86 19.84 5.92
CA ILE A 390 -12.36 18.93 4.88
C ILE A 390 -11.18 18.10 5.38
N SER A 391 -10.26 18.73 6.13
CA SER A 391 -9.13 18.03 6.75
C SER A 391 -9.63 16.98 7.74
N PHE A 392 -10.65 17.30 8.54
CA PHE A 392 -11.20 16.34 9.50
C PHE A 392 -12.05 15.24 8.84
N ALA A 393 -12.74 15.54 7.74
CA ALA A 393 -13.37 14.52 6.90
C ALA A 393 -12.33 13.54 6.31
N MET A 394 -11.09 13.98 6.04
CA MET A 394 -10.00 13.10 5.64
C MET A 394 -9.61 12.11 6.75
N LEU A 395 -9.54 12.57 8.01
CA LEU A 395 -9.31 11.68 9.16
C LEU A 395 -10.47 10.68 9.33
N GLY A 396 -11.71 11.14 9.22
CA GLY A 396 -12.88 10.24 9.24
C GLY A 396 -12.79 9.17 8.15
N LEU A 397 -12.49 9.56 6.91
CA LEU A 397 -12.30 8.65 5.77
C LEU A 397 -11.19 7.62 6.04
N TYR A 398 -10.07 8.05 6.63
CA TYR A 398 -8.94 7.20 7.02
C TYR A 398 -9.37 6.12 8.02
N LEU A 399 -9.97 6.53 9.14
CA LEU A 399 -10.38 5.63 10.22
C LEU A 399 -11.51 4.68 9.81
N LEU A 400 -12.53 5.17 9.10
CA LEU A 400 -13.67 4.38 8.62
C LEU A 400 -13.28 3.28 7.62
N ASN A 401 -12.11 3.40 6.98
CA ASN A 401 -11.58 2.36 6.10
C ASN A 401 -10.72 1.32 6.83
N GLY A 402 -10.53 1.50 8.14
CA GLY A 402 -9.83 0.59 9.03
C GLY A 402 -8.34 0.83 9.15
N GLU A 403 -7.84 1.97 8.70
CA GLU A 403 -6.47 2.35 8.98
C GLU A 403 -6.26 2.52 10.50
N MET A 404 -5.05 2.20 10.97
CA MET A 404 -4.75 2.07 12.38
C MET A 404 -3.94 3.26 12.90
N MET A 405 -4.31 3.74 14.08
CA MET A 405 -3.55 4.76 14.82
C MET A 405 -2.74 4.10 15.94
N LYS A 406 -1.72 4.80 16.42
CA LYS A 406 -1.06 4.49 17.70
C LYS A 406 -2.06 4.73 18.84
N ASN A 407 -1.84 4.06 19.96
CA ASN A 407 -2.61 4.28 21.20
C ASN A 407 -1.66 4.59 22.37
N PRO A 408 -0.91 5.71 22.31
CA PRO A 408 0.12 5.99 23.30
C PRO A 408 -0.48 6.34 24.67
N GLN A 409 0.21 5.92 25.72
CA GLN A 409 0.02 6.50 27.06
C GLN A 409 0.74 7.86 27.08
N ALA A 410 0.00 8.93 26.81
CA ALA A 410 0.55 10.26 26.63
C ALA A 410 0.33 11.16 27.85
N SER A 411 1.37 11.92 28.22
CA SER A 411 1.27 12.98 29.21
C SER A 411 0.44 14.17 28.68
N PRO A 412 -0.10 15.03 29.55
CA PRO A 412 -0.84 16.23 29.10
C PRO A 412 -0.03 17.18 28.21
N LYS A 413 1.30 17.17 28.29
CA LYS A 413 2.18 17.96 27.42
C LYS A 413 2.21 17.39 26.00
N GLU A 414 2.31 16.07 25.87
CA GLU A 414 2.29 15.38 24.58
C GLU A 414 0.94 15.50 23.91
N ILE A 415 -0.16 15.32 24.66
CA ILE A 415 -1.53 15.54 24.16
C ILE A 415 -1.67 16.94 23.55
N ARG A 416 -1.17 17.97 24.24
CA ARG A 416 -1.19 19.34 23.70
C ARG A 416 -0.35 19.46 22.43
N ALA A 417 0.80 18.81 22.34
CA ALA A 417 1.64 18.85 21.14
C ALA A 417 0.95 18.19 19.95
N PHE A 418 0.32 17.03 20.15
CA PHE A 418 -0.48 16.36 19.11
C PHE A 418 -1.63 17.26 18.62
N GLN A 419 -2.30 17.96 19.54
CA GLN A 419 -3.40 18.87 19.20
C GLN A 419 -2.98 20.12 18.40
N GLU A 420 -1.69 20.49 18.42
CA GLU A 420 -1.17 21.58 17.58
C GLU A 420 -0.82 21.14 16.16
N MET A 421 -0.80 19.84 15.89
CA MET A 421 -0.54 19.32 14.55
C MET A 421 -1.72 19.60 13.62
N THR A 422 -1.42 19.81 12.32
CA THR A 422 -2.42 19.71 11.27
C THR A 422 -2.91 18.26 11.16
N VAL A 423 -4.08 18.04 10.56
CA VAL A 423 -4.65 16.69 10.44
C VAL A 423 -3.74 15.75 9.64
N SER A 424 -3.15 16.22 8.54
CA SER A 424 -2.22 15.42 7.73
C SER A 424 -0.95 15.04 8.48
N THR A 425 -0.36 15.98 9.24
CA THR A 425 0.82 15.74 10.07
C THR A 425 0.49 14.75 11.18
N PHE A 426 -0.66 14.93 11.84
CA PHE A 426 -1.15 14.00 12.86
C PHE A 426 -1.34 12.59 12.31
N ILE A 427 -1.96 12.44 11.12
CA ILE A 427 -2.12 11.12 10.47
C ILE A 427 -0.74 10.53 10.15
N GLU A 428 0.20 11.30 9.62
CA GLU A 428 1.54 10.77 9.31
C GLU A 428 2.30 10.30 10.56
N GLU A 429 2.35 11.11 11.61
CA GLU A 429 3.17 10.85 12.80
C GLU A 429 2.54 9.82 13.75
N GLU A 430 1.20 9.85 13.89
CA GLU A 430 0.46 9.03 14.86
C GLU A 430 -0.23 7.80 14.26
N SER A 431 -0.03 7.52 12.96
CA SER A 431 -0.43 6.23 12.38
C SER A 431 0.43 5.09 12.90
N PHE A 432 -0.15 3.90 12.98
CA PHE A 432 0.59 2.71 13.36
C PHE A 432 1.72 2.43 12.37
N ASP A 433 2.96 2.37 12.88
CA ASP A 433 4.21 2.19 12.14
C ASP A 433 5.00 0.96 12.63
N GLY A 434 4.33 0.06 13.35
CA GLY A 434 4.91 -1.17 13.88
C GLY A 434 4.71 -2.37 12.94
N PHE A 435 4.43 -2.18 11.65
CA PHE A 435 4.18 -3.30 10.74
C PHE A 435 5.42 -4.16 10.54
N CYS A 436 5.23 -5.47 10.57
CA CYS A 436 6.24 -6.44 10.17
C CYS A 436 5.65 -7.27 9.02
N PRO A 437 5.83 -6.85 7.74
CA PRO A 437 5.32 -7.63 6.63
C PRO A 437 6.09 -8.95 6.53
N PRO A 438 5.42 -10.08 6.28
CA PRO A 438 6.10 -11.35 6.04
C PRO A 438 7.03 -11.19 4.84
N GLY A 439 8.17 -11.92 4.80
CA GLY A 439 9.25 -11.79 3.82
C GLY A 439 8.82 -11.81 2.35
N SER A 440 8.22 -10.71 1.90
CA SER A 440 7.48 -10.55 0.66
C SER A 440 8.27 -9.65 -0.27
N LYS A 441 8.07 -9.85 -1.58
CA LYS A 441 8.74 -9.01 -2.58
C LYS A 441 8.25 -7.56 -2.54
N ASN A 442 7.00 -7.34 -2.09
CA ASN A 442 6.30 -6.07 -2.08
C ASN A 442 5.69 -5.81 -0.68
N PRO A 443 6.51 -5.46 0.34
CA PRO A 443 6.04 -5.30 1.72
C PRO A 443 4.98 -4.20 1.89
N LEU A 444 5.05 -3.12 1.10
CA LEU A 444 4.05 -2.05 1.14
C LEU A 444 2.67 -2.49 0.67
N VAL A 445 2.58 -3.36 -0.33
CA VAL A 445 1.29 -3.89 -0.80
C VAL A 445 0.63 -4.73 0.29
N PHE A 446 1.43 -5.48 1.06
CA PHE A 446 0.94 -6.19 2.23
C PHE A 446 0.44 -5.20 3.30
N ASN A 447 1.27 -4.20 3.66
CA ASN A 447 0.92 -3.22 4.69
C ASN A 447 -0.31 -2.38 4.34
N ASN A 448 -0.57 -2.10 3.06
CA ASN A 448 -1.80 -1.41 2.65
C ASN A 448 -3.06 -2.22 2.99
N GLY A 449 -2.97 -3.56 3.05
CA GLY A 449 -4.04 -4.43 3.49
C GLY A 449 -4.13 -4.57 5.02
N CYS A 450 -3.22 -3.98 5.79
CA CYS A 450 -3.23 -4.04 7.25
C CYS A 450 -4.28 -3.09 7.84
N ARG A 451 -5.55 -3.49 7.77
CA ARG A 451 -6.71 -2.65 8.13
C ARG A 451 -7.73 -3.40 8.95
N PHE A 452 -8.32 -2.72 9.93
CA PHE A 452 -9.53 -3.18 10.61
C PHE A 452 -10.67 -3.40 9.62
N ILE A 453 -11.58 -4.29 9.99
CA ILE A 453 -12.73 -4.66 9.17
C ILE A 453 -14.02 -4.22 9.85
N ASN A 454 -15.07 -3.93 9.08
CA ASN A 454 -16.38 -3.59 9.62
C ASN A 454 -16.30 -2.52 10.73
N VAL A 455 -15.58 -1.44 10.44
CA VAL A 455 -15.33 -0.37 11.41
C VAL A 455 -16.59 0.43 11.65
N GLU A 456 -16.86 0.72 12.91
CA GLU A 456 -17.86 1.69 13.37
C GLU A 456 -17.22 2.62 14.39
N LEU A 457 -17.35 3.92 14.19
CA LEU A 457 -16.93 4.93 15.15
C LEU A 457 -18.04 5.07 16.20
N THR A 458 -17.64 5.07 17.48
CA THR A 458 -18.52 5.20 18.65
C THR A 458 -17.98 6.30 19.58
N GLU A 459 -18.78 6.73 20.56
CA GLU A 459 -18.32 7.69 21.57
C GLU A 459 -17.06 7.20 22.32
N ASP A 460 -16.95 5.89 22.55
CA ASP A 460 -15.87 5.30 23.33
C ASP A 460 -14.61 4.96 22.51
N GLY A 461 -14.70 4.95 21.18
CA GLY A 461 -13.60 4.57 20.29
C GLY A 461 -14.03 3.94 18.96
N ILE A 462 -13.11 3.21 18.36
CA ILE A 462 -13.28 2.50 17.09
C ILE A 462 -13.69 1.05 17.38
N GLU A 463 -14.93 0.70 17.07
CA GLU A 463 -15.43 -0.67 17.16
C GLU A 463 -15.07 -1.45 15.89
N THR A 464 -14.60 -2.68 16.06
CA THR A 464 -14.32 -3.63 14.97
C THR A 464 -14.58 -5.06 15.47
N ALA A 465 -14.38 -6.06 14.61
CA ALA A 465 -14.59 -7.47 14.96
C ALA A 465 -13.42 -8.35 14.52
N GLY A 466 -13.07 -9.32 15.35
CA GLY A 466 -12.00 -10.28 15.07
C GLY A 466 -11.97 -11.43 16.06
N HIS A 467 -10.84 -12.12 16.14
CA HIS A 467 -10.59 -13.23 17.06
C HIS A 467 -9.56 -12.79 18.10
N LEU A 468 -9.85 -13.11 19.36
CA LEU A 468 -9.00 -12.84 20.50
C LEU A 468 -8.25 -14.11 20.89
N TRP A 469 -6.97 -13.97 21.14
CA TRP A 469 -6.09 -15.09 21.46
C TRP A 469 -5.38 -14.82 22.77
N LYS A 470 -5.22 -15.86 23.58
CA LYS A 470 -4.31 -15.89 24.72
C LYS A 470 -3.13 -16.79 24.36
N LEU A 471 -1.94 -16.20 24.29
CA LEU A 471 -0.69 -16.92 24.11
C LEU A 471 -0.18 -17.38 25.47
N HIS A 472 0.32 -18.60 25.55
CA HIS A 472 0.75 -19.15 26.84
C HIS A 472 1.94 -20.11 26.73
N ARG A 473 1.83 -21.18 25.92
CA ARG A 473 2.85 -22.24 25.88
C ARG A 473 3.91 -21.94 24.84
N VAL A 474 5.17 -21.97 25.25
CA VAL A 474 6.33 -21.72 24.39
C VAL A 474 6.97 -23.05 24.01
N ILE A 475 7.28 -23.21 22.72
CA ILE A 475 8.04 -24.34 22.18
C ILE A 475 9.40 -23.83 21.74
N GLN A 476 10.45 -24.39 22.33
CA GLN A 476 11.83 -24.08 21.96
C GLN A 476 12.21 -24.81 20.66
N THR A 477 12.59 -24.04 19.63
CA THR A 477 12.88 -24.62 18.31
C THR A 477 14.36 -24.97 18.10
N HIS A 478 15.25 -24.55 19.00
CA HIS A 478 16.68 -24.86 18.92
C HIS A 478 16.98 -26.37 19.01
N GLN A 479 16.07 -27.15 19.60
CA GLN A 479 16.15 -28.61 19.72
C GLN A 479 15.62 -29.35 18.49
N PHE A 480 15.03 -28.64 17.52
CA PHE A 480 14.49 -29.28 16.34
C PHE A 480 15.64 -29.78 15.46
N PRO A 481 15.60 -31.04 14.99
CA PRO A 481 16.62 -31.57 14.11
C PRO A 481 16.95 -30.61 12.95
N ILE A 482 18.22 -30.24 12.82
CA ILE A 482 18.73 -29.36 11.77
C ILE A 482 18.95 -30.21 10.52
N ARG A 483 18.40 -29.77 9.38
CA ARG A 483 18.70 -30.40 8.09
C ARG A 483 20.14 -30.02 7.69
N GLY A 484 20.98 -31.01 7.39
CA GLY A 484 22.32 -30.76 6.82
C GLY A 484 22.24 -29.87 5.56
N PRO A 485 23.32 -29.16 5.20
CA PRO A 485 23.28 -28.10 4.19
C PRO A 485 22.75 -28.65 2.86
N ALA A 486 21.56 -28.22 2.46
CA ALA A 486 21.03 -28.50 1.14
C ALA A 486 21.84 -27.73 0.11
N SER A 487 22.40 -28.45 -0.86
CA SER A 487 23.03 -27.86 -2.04
C SER A 487 22.09 -26.86 -2.71
N GLN A 488 22.62 -25.71 -3.10
CA GLN A 488 21.88 -24.61 -3.71
C GLN A 488 21.19 -25.04 -5.02
N GLU A 489 19.94 -25.54 -4.99
CA GLU A 489 19.12 -25.68 -6.21
C GLU A 489 17.63 -25.37 -5.99
N LYS A 490 17.09 -24.54 -6.90
CA LYS A 490 15.71 -24.32 -7.39
C LYS A 490 14.52 -24.29 -6.39
N SER A 491 13.62 -23.34 -6.63
CA SER A 491 12.32 -23.08 -5.95
C SER A 491 11.45 -24.29 -5.54
N ARG A 492 11.57 -25.46 -6.19
CA ARG A 492 10.88 -26.69 -5.77
C ARG A 492 11.36 -27.21 -4.41
N ASP A 493 12.62 -26.95 -4.04
CA ASP A 493 13.19 -27.39 -2.78
C ASP A 493 12.74 -26.51 -1.60
N ALA A 494 12.53 -25.20 -1.81
CA ALA A 494 11.99 -24.31 -0.79
C ALA A 494 10.55 -24.68 -0.37
N HIS A 495 9.68 -25.03 -1.33
CA HIS A 495 8.32 -25.46 -1.01
C HIS A 495 8.29 -26.81 -0.28
N ARG A 496 9.13 -27.77 -0.70
CA ARG A 496 9.29 -29.06 0.00
C ARG A 496 9.85 -28.86 1.41
N HIS A 497 10.77 -27.92 1.59
CA HIS A 497 11.34 -27.56 2.89
C HIS A 497 10.27 -27.04 3.85
N VAL A 498 9.41 -26.11 3.40
CA VAL A 498 8.26 -25.64 4.20
C VAL A 498 7.38 -26.81 4.63
N ILE A 499 7.02 -27.70 3.70
CA ILE A 499 6.20 -28.88 4.03
C ILE A 499 6.92 -29.78 5.05
N TRP A 500 8.22 -30.03 4.87
CA TRP A 500 9.01 -30.88 5.78
C TRP A 500 9.06 -30.28 7.19
N ARG A 501 9.41 -28.99 7.34
CA ARG A 501 9.44 -28.30 8.64
C ARG A 501 8.08 -28.30 9.34
N LEU A 502 6.99 -28.10 8.59
CA LEU A 502 5.65 -28.15 9.19
C LEU A 502 5.25 -29.57 9.62
N ASN A 503 5.70 -30.62 8.93
CA ASN A 503 5.48 -32.01 9.40
C ASN A 503 6.33 -32.33 10.64
N GLN A 504 7.55 -31.79 10.73
CA GLN A 504 8.36 -31.87 11.94
C GLN A 504 7.65 -31.20 13.12
N LEU A 505 7.18 -29.95 12.94
CA LEU A 505 6.39 -29.25 13.94
C LEU A 505 5.10 -30.03 14.30
N GLN A 506 4.43 -30.62 13.32
CA GLN A 506 3.27 -31.47 13.56
C GLN A 506 3.60 -32.66 14.47
N HIS A 507 4.75 -33.31 14.26
CA HIS A 507 5.20 -34.42 15.09
C HIS A 507 5.51 -33.97 16.52
N VAL A 508 6.25 -32.87 16.68
CA VAL A 508 6.52 -32.24 17.99
C VAL A 508 5.24 -31.93 18.74
N LEU A 509 4.25 -31.32 18.08
CA LEU A 509 2.95 -31.04 18.68
C LEU A 509 2.20 -32.32 19.12
N LYS A 510 2.40 -33.46 18.46
CA LYS A 510 1.81 -34.74 18.90
C LYS A 510 2.52 -35.29 20.13
N MET A 511 3.85 -35.21 20.17
CA MET A 511 4.66 -35.66 21.32
C MET A 511 4.28 -34.87 22.58
N LEU A 512 4.10 -33.56 22.45
CA LEU A 512 3.68 -32.67 23.53
C LEU A 512 2.19 -32.75 23.89
N GLY A 513 1.43 -33.69 23.33
CA GLY A 513 0.00 -33.89 23.63
C GLY A 513 -0.98 -32.90 22.99
N TYR A 514 -0.50 -31.95 22.17
CA TYR A 514 -1.35 -30.98 21.44
C TYR A 514 -1.99 -31.56 20.17
N HIS A 515 -2.61 -32.74 20.29
CA HIS A 515 -3.18 -33.49 19.17
C HIS A 515 -4.20 -32.74 18.31
N PRO A 516 -5.13 -31.92 18.86
CA PRO A 516 -6.08 -31.16 18.04
C PRO A 516 -5.38 -30.18 17.08
N LEU A 517 -4.42 -29.40 17.60
CA LEU A 517 -3.64 -28.46 16.81
C LEU A 517 -2.78 -29.19 15.77
N ALA A 518 -2.12 -30.29 16.16
CA ALA A 518 -1.36 -31.12 15.23
C ALA A 518 -2.22 -31.69 14.09
N ARG A 519 -3.49 -32.03 14.36
CA ARG A 519 -4.43 -32.48 13.33
C ARG A 519 -4.82 -31.35 12.37
N GLN A 520 -5.06 -30.14 12.89
CA GLN A 520 -5.35 -28.97 12.07
C GLN A 520 -4.14 -28.61 11.17
N LEU A 521 -2.93 -28.59 11.74
CA LEU A 521 -1.70 -28.34 10.99
C LEU A 521 -1.49 -29.39 9.89
N GLY A 522 -1.66 -30.67 10.20
CA GLY A 522 -1.59 -31.74 9.19
C GLY A 522 -2.61 -31.58 8.07
N THR A 523 -3.85 -31.26 8.42
CA THR A 523 -4.92 -31.01 7.45
C THR A 523 -4.56 -29.84 6.51
N PHE A 524 -4.00 -28.76 7.06
CA PHE A 524 -3.52 -27.62 6.29
C PHE A 524 -2.36 -28.00 5.35
N VAL A 525 -1.37 -28.75 5.84
CA VAL A 525 -0.26 -29.24 5.00
C VAL A 525 -0.78 -30.08 3.85
N HIS A 526 -1.73 -30.99 4.11
CA HIS A 526 -2.30 -31.86 3.09
C HIS A 526 -3.20 -31.12 2.07
N ARG A 527 -4.07 -30.23 2.53
CA ARG A 527 -5.08 -29.58 1.67
C ARG A 527 -4.59 -28.30 1.02
N SER A 528 -3.87 -27.46 1.77
CA SER A 528 -3.55 -26.09 1.34
C SER A 528 -2.16 -25.96 0.75
N LEU A 529 -1.19 -26.76 1.21
CA LEU A 529 0.19 -26.70 0.69
C LEU A 529 0.44 -27.68 -0.46
N ARG A 530 -0.21 -28.86 -0.49
CA ARG A 530 -0.02 -29.83 -1.58
C ARG A 530 -0.94 -29.58 -2.79
N SER A 531 -1.99 -28.77 -2.66
CA SER A 531 -2.86 -28.38 -3.77
C SER A 531 -2.23 -27.28 -4.63
N ARG A 532 -2.32 -27.42 -5.96
CA ARG A 532 -1.80 -26.45 -6.96
C ARG A 532 -2.85 -25.43 -7.44
N ILE A 533 -4.06 -25.47 -6.88
CA ILE A 533 -5.14 -24.55 -7.26
C ILE A 533 -4.94 -23.22 -6.53
N ASP A 534 -5.26 -22.12 -7.20
CA ASP A 534 -5.35 -20.80 -6.58
C ASP A 534 -6.34 -20.87 -5.42
N GLY A 535 -5.82 -20.61 -4.22
CA GLY A 535 -6.59 -20.69 -2.98
C GLY A 535 -7.34 -19.40 -2.73
N SER A 536 -8.33 -19.44 -1.82
CA SER A 536 -8.94 -18.21 -1.31
C SER A 536 -7.90 -17.29 -0.65
N PHE A 537 -8.24 -16.01 -0.47
CA PHE A 537 -7.41 -15.06 0.27
C PHE A 537 -6.90 -15.65 1.60
N SER A 538 -7.79 -16.24 2.40
CA SER A 538 -7.41 -16.86 3.69
C SER A 538 -6.38 -17.98 3.52
N GLN A 539 -6.48 -18.80 2.47
CA GLN A 539 -5.49 -19.82 2.19
C GLN A 539 -4.14 -19.21 1.78
N ALA A 540 -4.14 -18.18 0.94
CA ALA A 540 -2.93 -17.47 0.55
C ALA A 540 -2.23 -16.82 1.76
N TYR A 541 -3.01 -16.16 2.63
CA TYR A 541 -2.52 -15.57 3.87
C TYR A 541 -1.93 -16.62 4.82
N MET A 542 -2.64 -17.73 5.07
CA MET A 542 -2.13 -18.83 5.90
C MET A 542 -0.86 -19.45 5.33
N ARG A 543 -0.74 -19.62 4.00
CA ARG A 543 0.51 -20.10 3.37
C ARG A 543 1.67 -19.15 3.65
N THR A 544 1.42 -17.85 3.67
CA THR A 544 2.43 -16.83 4.00
C THR A 544 2.82 -16.90 5.48
N MET A 545 1.86 -16.96 6.40
CA MET A 545 2.15 -17.12 7.84
C MET A 545 2.87 -18.43 8.15
N ALA A 546 2.53 -19.52 7.47
CA ALA A 546 3.24 -20.79 7.61
C ALA A 546 4.72 -20.70 7.20
N ARG A 547 5.06 -19.87 6.19
CA ARG A 547 6.47 -19.59 5.86
C ARG A 547 7.17 -18.80 6.96
N MET A 548 6.48 -17.87 7.62
CA MET A 548 7.03 -17.14 8.76
C MET A 548 7.32 -18.06 9.94
N VAL A 549 6.40 -18.98 10.26
CA VAL A 549 6.62 -20.02 11.30
C VAL A 549 7.83 -20.89 10.94
N VAL A 550 7.97 -21.31 9.68
CA VAL A 550 9.13 -22.09 9.23
C VAL A 550 10.43 -21.29 9.32
N ALA A 551 10.41 -20.02 8.91
CA ALA A 551 11.57 -19.14 9.02
C ALA A 551 11.99 -18.93 10.48
N ALA A 552 11.04 -18.81 11.40
CA ALA A 552 11.31 -18.75 12.83
C ALA A 552 11.97 -20.03 13.35
N ILE A 553 11.47 -21.22 12.97
CA ILE A 553 12.10 -22.50 13.31
C ILE A 553 13.53 -22.59 12.75
N ASP A 554 13.73 -22.22 11.48
CA ASP A 554 15.05 -22.25 10.85
C ASP A 554 16.03 -21.26 11.51
N ALA A 555 15.52 -20.15 12.04
CA ALA A 555 16.27 -19.17 12.81
C ALA A 555 16.37 -19.52 14.31
N GLN A 556 15.89 -20.70 14.73
CA GLN A 556 15.86 -21.16 16.12
C GLN A 556 15.12 -20.24 17.09
N LYS A 557 14.16 -19.45 16.59
CA LYS A 557 13.30 -18.59 17.40
C LYS A 557 12.19 -19.39 18.10
N PRO A 558 11.79 -19.02 19.32
CA PRO A 558 10.70 -19.68 20.02
C PRO A 558 9.37 -19.48 19.29
N LEU A 559 8.51 -20.51 19.36
CA LEU A 559 7.12 -20.43 18.92
C LEU A 559 6.19 -20.40 20.13
N CYS A 560 5.09 -19.68 20.05
CA CYS A 560 4.08 -19.67 21.10
C CYS A 560 2.73 -20.20 20.62
N LEU A 561 2.09 -21.06 21.41
CA LEU A 561 0.77 -21.58 21.13
C LEU A 561 -0.30 -20.63 21.66
N GLY A 562 -1.25 -20.29 20.79
CA GLY A 562 -2.40 -19.44 21.11
C GLY A 562 -3.70 -20.22 21.18
N GLY A 563 -4.45 -20.04 22.26
CA GLY A 563 -5.83 -20.50 22.39
C GLY A 563 -6.80 -19.36 22.12
N LEU A 564 -7.93 -19.66 21.49
CA LEU A 564 -9.00 -18.69 21.28
C LEU A 564 -9.67 -18.37 22.62
N LEU A 565 -9.95 -17.10 22.86
CA LEU A 565 -10.82 -16.65 23.94
C LEU A 565 -12.24 -16.63 23.40
N GLU A 566 -13.08 -17.57 23.81
CA GLU A 566 -14.51 -17.65 23.45
C GLU A 566 -15.34 -17.65 24.73
N GLY A 567 -16.50 -16.99 24.72
CA GLY A 567 -17.40 -17.00 25.87
C GLY A 567 -18.05 -18.38 26.03
N GLY A 568 -17.86 -19.03 27.18
CA GLY A 568 -18.46 -20.32 27.51
C GLY A 568 -17.51 -21.24 28.29
N ASP A 569 -18.04 -22.32 28.89
CA ASP A 569 -17.29 -23.36 29.63
C ASP A 569 -16.40 -24.24 28.72
N ASP A 570 -16.03 -23.77 27.53
CA ASP A 570 -15.29 -24.56 26.57
C ASP A 570 -13.85 -24.77 27.05
N ILE A 571 -13.38 -26.02 26.89
CA ILE A 571 -12.01 -26.41 27.22
C ILE A 571 -11.06 -25.55 26.39
N PHE A 572 -10.21 -24.76 27.05
CA PHE A 572 -9.20 -23.93 26.39
C PHE A 572 -8.29 -24.80 25.50
N MET A 573 -8.42 -24.67 24.17
CA MET A 573 -7.65 -25.43 23.20
C MET A 573 -6.79 -24.54 22.33
N TYR A 574 -5.51 -24.92 22.18
CA TYR A 574 -4.60 -24.26 21.25
C TYR A 574 -5.04 -24.45 19.80
N LYS A 575 -5.16 -23.33 19.07
CA LYS A 575 -5.62 -23.23 17.68
C LYS A 575 -4.74 -22.30 16.83
N GLY A 576 -3.70 -21.71 17.40
CA GLY A 576 -2.77 -20.84 16.70
C GLY A 576 -1.32 -21.12 17.08
N ILE A 577 -0.42 -20.82 16.15
CA ILE A 577 1.03 -20.91 16.33
C ILE A 577 1.62 -19.56 15.95
N PHE A 578 2.21 -18.86 16.93
CA PHE A 578 2.73 -17.51 16.79
C PHE A 578 4.25 -17.47 16.88
N VAL A 579 4.86 -16.51 16.20
CA VAL A 579 6.30 -16.24 16.24
C VAL A 579 6.54 -15.12 17.26
N LEU A 580 7.38 -15.39 18.26
CA LEU A 580 7.85 -14.37 19.19
C LEU A 580 9.21 -13.87 18.70
N ASP A 581 9.25 -12.65 18.17
CA ASP A 581 10.45 -12.12 17.51
C ASP A 581 11.48 -11.49 18.48
N ASP A 582 11.07 -11.14 19.72
CA ASP A 582 11.88 -10.34 20.68
C ASP A 582 12.05 -10.97 22.09
N TYR A 583 11.87 -12.29 22.27
CA TYR A 583 12.05 -12.92 23.59
C TYR A 583 13.41 -13.63 23.69
N ASP A 584 14.45 -12.88 24.07
CA ASP A 584 15.79 -13.41 24.40
C ASP A 584 15.89 -13.91 25.86
N ASP A 585 14.88 -13.70 26.70
CA ASP A 585 14.87 -14.14 28.11
C ASP A 585 13.74 -15.15 28.37
N ILE A 586 14.09 -16.44 28.44
CA ILE A 586 13.23 -17.46 29.10
C ILE A 586 14.09 -18.16 30.14
N GLU A 587 13.75 -17.97 31.42
CA GLU A 587 14.27 -18.82 32.49
C GLU A 587 13.66 -20.22 32.35
N VAL A 588 14.54 -21.21 32.25
CA VAL A 588 14.18 -22.62 32.18
C VAL A 588 13.76 -23.08 33.58
N GLU A 589 12.47 -23.32 33.80
CA GLU A 589 12.02 -24.01 35.02
C GLU A 589 12.44 -25.49 34.95
N SER A 590 13.36 -25.87 35.83
CA SER A 590 13.76 -27.26 36.02
C SER A 590 12.82 -27.97 37.01
N GLN A 591 12.13 -28.98 36.47
CA GLN A 591 11.49 -30.16 37.09
C GLN A 591 11.27 -30.15 38.61
N TRP A 592 10.02 -30.38 39.06
CA TRP A 592 9.65 -31.51 39.94
C TRP A 592 8.17 -31.91 39.69
N GLY A 593 7.95 -33.23 39.64
CA GLY A 593 6.80 -33.91 39.04
C GLY A 593 5.50 -34.02 39.86
N PRO A 594 4.53 -34.82 39.37
CA PRO A 594 3.12 -34.79 39.79
C PRO A 594 2.83 -35.63 41.04
N ASP A 595 2.28 -35.00 42.08
CA ASP A 595 1.59 -35.71 43.15
C ASP A 595 0.22 -36.22 42.65
N THR A 596 0.12 -37.52 42.38
CA THR A 596 -1.14 -38.26 42.57
C THR A 596 -0.87 -39.66 43.11
N PRO A 597 -1.74 -40.22 43.97
CA PRO A 597 -1.36 -41.22 44.98
C PRO A 597 -1.39 -42.66 44.46
N SER A 598 -0.50 -43.47 45.03
CA SER A 598 -0.30 -44.90 44.79
C SER A 598 -1.47 -45.79 45.21
N TYR A 599 -1.69 -46.88 44.47
CA TYR A 599 -2.33 -48.09 44.97
C TYR A 599 -1.72 -49.35 44.32
N PHE A 600 -1.27 -50.27 45.19
CA PHE A 600 -1.12 -51.75 45.04
C PHE A 600 -0.26 -52.29 43.87
N GLU A 601 0.54 -53.35 43.97
CA GLU A 601 0.96 -54.31 45.02
C GLU A 601 2.13 -55.13 44.43
N ASP A 602 2.76 -55.92 45.31
CA ASP A 602 3.97 -56.72 45.16
C ASP A 602 3.95 -57.86 44.11
N ASP A 603 5.13 -58.26 43.61
CA ASP A 603 5.82 -59.54 43.90
C ASP A 603 6.80 -60.04 42.77
N VAL A 604 8.10 -59.94 43.08
CA VAL A 604 9.26 -60.89 43.02
C VAL A 604 9.13 -62.26 42.25
N PRO A 605 10.21 -63.03 41.91
CA PRO A 605 11.39 -62.84 41.02
C PRO A 605 11.72 -64.03 40.04
N ILE A 606 12.93 -63.99 39.43
CA ILE A 606 13.86 -65.07 39.00
C ILE A 606 13.83 -65.51 37.51
N HIS A 607 14.86 -65.17 36.73
CA HIS A 607 15.94 -66.08 36.30
C HIS A 607 16.96 -65.37 35.39
N ARG A 608 18.23 -65.40 35.82
CA ARG A 608 19.43 -65.11 35.03
C ARG A 608 20.00 -66.43 34.52
N ASP A 609 20.40 -66.44 33.25
CA ASP A 609 21.63 -67.01 32.66
C ASP A 609 21.58 -66.55 31.18
N GLY A 610 22.44 -65.64 30.70
CA GLY A 610 23.78 -65.92 30.14
C GLY A 610 23.63 -66.51 28.73
N ASP A 611 24.25 -66.09 27.63
CA ASP A 611 25.32 -65.16 27.27
C ASP A 611 25.31 -65.10 25.71
N ASP A 612 26.09 -64.19 25.13
CA ASP A 612 26.59 -64.13 23.76
C ASP A 612 25.75 -63.49 22.63
N SER A 613 25.92 -62.16 22.59
CA SER A 613 26.50 -61.38 21.48
C SER A 613 26.20 -61.80 20.02
N LEU A 614 25.53 -60.89 19.29
CA LEU A 614 25.99 -60.33 18.02
C LEU A 614 25.05 -59.19 17.61
N ASP A 615 25.61 -57.98 17.60
CA ASP A 615 24.94 -56.69 17.47
C ASP A 615 24.08 -56.55 16.21
N SER A 616 22.79 -56.30 16.43
CA SER A 616 21.89 -55.63 15.50
C SER A 616 21.81 -54.16 15.94
N GLU A 617 22.22 -53.23 15.08
CA GLU A 617 22.08 -51.79 15.33
C GLU A 617 20.61 -51.46 15.62
N SER A 618 20.39 -51.12 16.87
CA SER A 618 19.12 -50.80 17.50
C SER A 618 18.61 -49.44 17.07
N ASN A 619 17.31 -49.40 16.76
CA ASN A 619 16.46 -48.25 17.04
C ASN A 619 16.71 -47.78 18.47
N THR A 620 17.23 -46.58 18.64
CA THR A 620 17.10 -45.82 19.89
C THR A 620 15.98 -44.82 19.69
N ASP A 621 14.83 -45.11 20.30
CA ASP A 621 13.90 -44.08 20.77
C ASP A 621 14.68 -43.22 21.76
N ASP A 622 15.28 -42.15 21.24
CA ASP A 622 15.92 -41.12 22.04
C ASP A 622 14.78 -40.18 22.48
N ASP A 623 14.24 -40.44 23.68
CA ASP A 623 13.34 -39.53 24.42
C ASP A 623 14.10 -38.24 24.71
N THR A 624 14.23 -37.41 23.67
CA THR A 624 14.71 -36.04 23.79
C THR A 624 13.53 -35.23 24.33
N ASP A 625 13.54 -34.98 25.65
CA ASP A 625 12.59 -34.08 26.31
C ASP A 625 12.64 -32.71 25.63
N ILE A 626 11.60 -32.40 24.84
CA ILE A 626 11.51 -31.11 24.16
C ILE A 626 11.20 -30.04 25.20
N GLU A 627 12.08 -29.06 25.35
CA GLU A 627 11.89 -27.95 26.28
C GLU A 627 10.64 -27.13 25.90
N THR A 628 9.71 -27.10 26.85
CA THR A 628 8.53 -26.23 26.78
C THR A 628 8.55 -25.27 27.95
N GLY A 629 8.28 -23.99 27.67
CA GLY A 629 8.10 -22.95 28.67
C GLY A 629 6.65 -22.46 28.74
N SER A 630 6.40 -21.60 29.71
CA SER A 630 5.18 -20.77 29.75
C SER A 630 5.58 -19.32 29.84
N LEU A 631 4.82 -18.43 29.20
CA LEU A 631 5.01 -17.00 29.39
C LEU A 631 4.65 -16.63 30.84
N GLU A 632 5.49 -15.82 31.48
CA GLU A 632 5.28 -15.31 32.85
C GLU A 632 3.96 -14.51 32.97
N ALA A 633 3.67 -13.72 31.93
CA ALA A 633 2.42 -12.99 31.78
C ALA A 633 1.69 -13.43 30.50
N PRO A 634 0.35 -13.49 30.52
CA PRO A 634 -0.42 -13.83 29.34
C PRO A 634 -0.27 -12.73 28.28
N VAL A 635 0.21 -13.10 27.10
CA VAL A 635 0.24 -12.20 25.93
C VAL A 635 -1.08 -12.37 25.17
N PHE A 636 -1.77 -11.26 24.89
CA PHE A 636 -3.01 -11.27 24.13
C PHE A 636 -2.76 -10.82 22.70
N VAL A 637 -3.45 -11.46 21.76
CA VAL A 637 -3.37 -11.12 20.33
C VAL A 637 -4.77 -10.91 19.79
N PHE A 638 -4.93 -9.87 18.97
CA PHE A 638 -6.12 -9.65 18.16
C PHE A 638 -5.80 -9.93 16.69
N THR A 639 -6.57 -10.81 16.07
CA THR A 639 -6.49 -11.05 14.63
C THR A 639 -7.81 -10.76 13.94
N SER A 640 -7.77 -10.17 12.76
CA SER A 640 -8.96 -10.01 11.94
C SER A 640 -8.60 -10.15 10.46
N SER A 641 -9.56 -10.54 9.63
CA SER A 641 -9.33 -10.62 8.19
C SER A 641 -10.63 -10.58 7.39
N LYS A 642 -10.60 -10.00 6.20
CA LYS A 642 -11.74 -9.97 5.28
C LYS A 642 -11.21 -10.00 3.85
N PRO A 643 -11.65 -10.95 3.00
CA PRO A 643 -11.31 -10.90 1.59
C PRO A 643 -11.91 -9.63 0.97
N ARG A 644 -11.24 -9.09 -0.05
CA ARG A 644 -11.78 -7.99 -0.85
C ARG A 644 -13.14 -8.37 -1.43
N LYS A 645 -14.05 -7.40 -1.52
CA LYS A 645 -15.28 -7.58 -2.31
C LYS A 645 -14.91 -7.88 -3.76
N GLU A 646 -15.51 -8.93 -4.33
CA GLU A 646 -15.33 -9.25 -5.74
C GLU A 646 -16.12 -8.25 -6.61
N PRO A 647 -15.58 -7.85 -7.77
CA PRO A 647 -16.33 -7.05 -8.72
C PRO A 647 -17.55 -7.83 -9.22
N SER A 648 -18.67 -7.14 -9.37
CA SER A 648 -19.84 -7.70 -10.06
C SER A 648 -19.77 -7.39 -11.55
N ALA A 649 -20.77 -7.84 -12.33
CA ALA A 649 -20.86 -7.51 -13.75
C ALA A 649 -20.94 -5.99 -14.02
N THR A 650 -21.46 -5.20 -13.08
CA THR A 650 -21.77 -3.78 -13.27
C THR A 650 -21.04 -2.84 -12.31
N MET A 651 -20.47 -3.35 -11.22
CA MET A 651 -19.92 -2.51 -10.15
C MET A 651 -18.53 -2.99 -9.70
N TYR A 652 -17.61 -2.03 -9.58
CA TYR A 652 -16.29 -2.22 -9.00
C TYR A 652 -16.23 -1.63 -7.59
N PRO A 653 -15.92 -2.44 -6.56
CA PRO A 653 -16.00 -2.01 -5.17
C PRO A 653 -14.78 -1.20 -4.71
N ASN A 654 -13.70 -1.15 -5.50
CA ASN A 654 -12.42 -0.53 -5.13
C ASN A 654 -11.91 -0.97 -3.75
N ASP A 655 -11.92 -2.27 -3.51
CA ASP A 655 -11.61 -2.89 -2.22
C ASP A 655 -10.35 -3.77 -2.32
N ILE A 656 -9.71 -4.00 -1.18
CA ILE A 656 -8.51 -4.83 -1.05
C ILE A 656 -8.68 -5.85 0.07
N ASP A 657 -7.85 -6.90 0.05
CA ASP A 657 -7.87 -7.89 1.10
C ASP A 657 -7.37 -7.25 2.41
N LYS A 658 -8.17 -7.37 3.48
CA LYS A 658 -7.86 -6.78 4.79
C LYS A 658 -7.40 -7.85 5.76
N HIS A 659 -6.40 -7.53 6.58
CA HIS A 659 -5.90 -8.42 7.63
C HIS A 659 -5.25 -7.65 8.77
N VAL A 660 -5.32 -8.20 9.98
CA VAL A 660 -4.70 -7.66 11.19
C VAL A 660 -4.21 -8.83 12.02
N SER A 661 -3.00 -8.71 12.57
CA SER A 661 -2.45 -9.64 13.56
C SER A 661 -1.53 -8.85 14.49
N ILE A 662 -2.09 -8.38 15.60
CA ILE A 662 -1.42 -7.48 16.53
C ILE A 662 -1.47 -8.02 17.95
N GLU A 663 -0.35 -7.93 18.65
CA GLU A 663 -0.31 -8.03 20.09
C GLU A 663 -1.06 -6.83 20.69
N VAL A 664 -1.86 -7.10 21.73
CA VAL A 664 -2.70 -6.08 22.38
C VAL A 664 -2.56 -6.15 23.88
N ASN A 665 -2.56 -4.98 24.51
CA ASN A 665 -2.73 -4.83 25.95
C ASN A 665 -4.22 -4.65 26.27
N SER A 666 -4.72 -5.34 27.29
CA SER A 666 -6.11 -5.19 27.72
C SER A 666 -6.33 -5.69 29.16
N ARG A 667 -6.63 -4.75 30.06
CA ARG A 667 -7.12 -5.06 31.41
C ARG A 667 -8.44 -5.82 31.39
N ASP A 668 -9.27 -5.59 30.38
CA ASP A 668 -10.55 -6.28 30.23
C ASP A 668 -10.30 -7.78 30.01
N LEU A 669 -9.37 -8.14 29.12
CA LEU A 669 -9.01 -9.54 28.87
C LEU A 669 -8.35 -10.22 30.08
N GLU A 670 -7.49 -9.49 30.79
CA GLU A 670 -6.87 -9.97 32.05
C GLU A 670 -7.93 -10.30 33.12
N ASN A 671 -8.99 -9.49 33.20
CA ASN A 671 -10.09 -9.68 34.14
C ASN A 671 -11.17 -10.65 33.64
N GLY A 672 -10.98 -11.30 32.49
CA GLY A 672 -11.95 -12.25 31.93
C GLY A 672 -13.15 -11.61 31.22
N TYR A 673 -13.09 -10.31 30.90
CA TYR A 673 -14.16 -9.57 30.23
C TYR A 673 -14.09 -9.75 28.71
N TYR A 674 -14.50 -10.93 28.24
CA TYR A 674 -14.61 -11.28 26.81
C TYR A 674 -15.75 -12.27 26.57
N GLY A 675 -16.17 -12.44 25.31
CA GLY A 675 -17.28 -13.32 24.93
C GLY A 675 -18.53 -12.56 24.46
N ASP A 676 -19.65 -13.28 24.36
CA ASP A 676 -20.85 -12.80 23.69
C ASP A 676 -21.42 -11.52 24.32
N GLY A 677 -21.58 -10.48 23.49
CA GLY A 677 -22.11 -9.18 23.89
C GLY A 677 -21.11 -8.26 24.61
N LEU A 678 -19.92 -8.74 24.94
CA LEU A 678 -18.86 -7.92 25.53
C LEU A 678 -17.97 -7.28 24.46
N ARG A 679 -17.42 -6.12 24.78
CA ARG A 679 -16.57 -5.32 23.89
C ARG A 679 -15.30 -4.91 24.65
N PRO A 680 -14.32 -5.81 24.81
CA PRO A 680 -13.11 -5.48 25.55
C PRO A 680 -12.35 -4.33 24.86
N LYS A 681 -11.78 -3.45 25.68
CA LYS A 681 -10.90 -2.36 25.24
C LYS A 681 -9.50 -2.90 24.96
N LEU A 682 -9.02 -2.68 23.75
CA LEU A 682 -7.72 -3.15 23.28
C LEU A 682 -6.80 -1.97 22.95
N PHE A 683 -5.54 -2.07 23.36
CA PHE A 683 -4.49 -1.11 23.02
C PHE A 683 -3.44 -1.83 22.17
N THR A 684 -3.15 -1.28 20.99
CA THR A 684 -2.18 -1.86 20.05
C THR A 684 -0.76 -1.78 20.60
N GLU A 685 -0.04 -2.90 20.61
CA GLU A 685 1.38 -2.96 21.01
C GLU A 685 2.29 -3.13 19.78
N ARG A 686 2.35 -4.33 19.20
CA ARG A 686 3.19 -4.64 18.04
C ARG A 686 2.53 -5.60 17.06
N TRP A 687 3.04 -5.64 15.83
CA TRP A 687 2.64 -6.66 14.86
C TRP A 687 3.22 -8.02 15.24
N ILE A 688 2.42 -9.09 15.08
CA ILE A 688 2.84 -10.46 15.38
C ILE A 688 2.46 -11.41 14.26
N HIS A 689 3.35 -12.32 13.90
CA HIS A 689 3.07 -13.36 12.91
C HIS A 689 2.42 -14.58 13.54
N GLY A 690 1.28 -15.01 12.98
CA GLY A 690 0.54 -16.16 13.50
C GLY A 690 -0.06 -17.03 12.41
N LEU A 691 0.17 -18.33 12.48
CA LEU A 691 -0.60 -19.34 11.74
C LEU A 691 -1.82 -19.74 12.58
N CYS A 692 -2.98 -19.18 12.25
CA CYS A 692 -4.20 -19.32 13.04
C CYS A 692 -5.26 -20.22 12.35
N PHE A 693 -5.90 -21.10 13.11
CA PHE A 693 -6.96 -22.01 12.64
C PHE A 693 -8.33 -21.65 13.27
N PHE A 694 -8.98 -20.62 12.71
CA PHE A 694 -10.26 -20.06 13.19
C PHE A 694 -11.52 -20.69 12.57
N GLY A 695 -11.40 -21.82 11.86
CA GLY A 695 -12.54 -22.46 11.19
C GLY A 695 -13.62 -22.89 12.18
N GLY A 696 -14.84 -22.35 12.03
CA GLY A 696 -15.98 -22.62 12.92
C GLY A 696 -16.13 -21.67 14.11
N HIS A 697 -15.24 -20.67 14.23
CA HIS A 697 -15.21 -19.74 15.37
C HIS A 697 -15.69 -18.34 14.95
N SER A 698 -16.64 -17.79 15.71
CA SER A 698 -17.23 -16.47 15.46
C SER A 698 -16.25 -15.34 15.79
N ARG A 699 -16.38 -14.22 15.10
CA ARG A 699 -15.65 -13.00 15.45
C ARG A 699 -16.37 -12.29 16.59
N GLN A 700 -15.60 -11.76 17.53
CA GLN A 700 -16.09 -10.97 18.65
C GLN A 700 -15.91 -9.48 18.35
N PRO A 701 -16.87 -8.63 18.76
CA PRO A 701 -16.69 -7.20 18.72
C PRO A 701 -15.65 -6.77 19.77
N VAL A 702 -14.82 -5.79 19.41
CA VAL A 702 -13.78 -5.23 20.27
C VAL A 702 -13.74 -3.72 20.07
N LEU A 703 -13.21 -3.00 21.05
CA LEU A 703 -13.12 -1.55 21.02
C LEU A 703 -11.66 -1.11 21.10
N PHE A 704 -11.20 -0.32 20.13
CA PHE A 704 -9.93 0.41 20.20
C PHE A 704 -10.22 1.84 20.66
N PRO A 705 -9.76 2.26 21.85
CA PRO A 705 -10.04 3.60 22.36
C PRO A 705 -9.51 4.71 21.45
N TRP A 706 -10.11 5.90 21.55
CA TRP A 706 -9.64 7.09 20.83
C TRP A 706 -8.20 7.45 21.17
N HIS A 707 -7.49 7.97 20.17
CA HIS A 707 -6.20 8.61 20.40
C HIS A 707 -6.38 9.80 21.36
N PRO A 708 -5.53 9.98 22.39
CA PRO A 708 -5.70 11.03 23.40
C PRO A 708 -5.83 12.46 22.83
N ALA A 709 -5.21 12.74 21.68
CA ALA A 709 -5.32 14.03 21.00
C ALA A 709 -6.74 14.40 20.53
N LEU A 710 -7.60 13.39 20.31
CA LEU A 710 -8.98 13.56 19.85
C LEU A 710 -9.98 13.75 21.00
N LEU A 711 -9.54 13.50 22.24
CA LEU A 711 -10.35 13.69 23.42
C LEU A 711 -10.23 15.12 23.91
N ASP A 712 -11.31 15.64 24.50
CA ASP A 712 -11.27 16.92 25.19
C ASP A 712 -10.36 16.78 26.41
N VAL A 713 -9.45 17.76 26.60
CA VAL A 713 -8.59 17.80 27.79
C VAL A 713 -9.43 18.39 28.91
N GLU A 714 -9.76 17.58 29.92
CA GLU A 714 -10.36 18.07 31.18
C GLU A 714 -9.47 19.09 31.89
#